data_AF-A0A821VDA1-F1
#
_entry.id   AF-A0A821VDA1-F1
#
_cell.length_a   1.000
_cell.length_b   1.000
_cell.length_c   1.000
_cell.angle_alpha   90.00
_cell.angle_beta   90.00
_cell.angle_gamma   90.00
#
_symmetry.space_group_name_H-M   'P 1'
#
loop_
_entity.id
_entity.type
_entity.pdbx_description
1 polymer ?
#
loop_
_entity_poly.entity_id
_entity_poly.type
_entity_poly.pdbx_seq_one_letter_code
_entity_poly.pdbx_strand_id
1 'polypeptide(L)'
;MHLLLFCLPLYSIATFLLGASITAGIFVFHVAVVPLIFKYSKSFKQNMIFANFAQWPFHIDYEDPAASGIEGARNINIEYQSMVDNCPVKLGIWHILPKSSYEKLKGSFEESADKEQLSKELDEELANSKYPIVLYCHGNSNSRAASHRIELYQFFQKMDFHTIAFDYRGYGDSTNVCPTERGVVEDSLIVYDWLNSTIQSSSQRPAVFVWGHSLGTGISSHLMGNLSELSRDVLKREPLPRPSGLILEAPFSNLADAVTHHPLSALVRWLPYFDNTFVSPFRSSEEYSFKSDSHLAKAKELPVLILHAKDDVVVPFVVGLKLYKSILESRNNDGSKVKLHAYDKQQNLGHKYICHAEDLEQVIGAILLTGASLTASVFFMQVAVLPLMFRYSKTVQRKMVFSNCINYPKNMDFENPSSCNVMGGRNFTIEFQSKVDNRPIKIGIWHFVPSSVLRELMSVNDEMTICDRLQRELENTHNTIVLYCHGNSNHRGSPHRLQMYRVFQELNFHVIAFDYRGYGDSSNVRPTENGVVEDALKVYSWLSGVVDERRRPMIVLWGHSLGTAIAANLVANLDDLCRSNNQKCLPAPDALVLEAPFNNLLDEIEKHPFSKLVSWLPYYKQSFVKPFSTSTEYSFTTDEYLARVTNLPLLILHSKGDRIVPYELAVKLYECVAQSRIKGGAVLQFHVFDRGHNDLCEAKKLPGVVRDFLNVIKK
;
A
#
# COMPACT_ATOMS: atom_id res chain seq x y z
N MET A 1 9.31 101.06 23.93
CA MET A 1 10.17 100.05 24.58
C MET A 1 9.39 99.15 25.56
N HIS A 2 8.48 99.68 26.39
CA HIS A 2 7.70 98.87 27.34
C HIS A 2 6.72 97.84 26.71
N LEU A 3 6.12 98.11 25.54
CA LEU A 3 5.19 97.16 24.89
C LEU A 3 5.90 95.90 24.36
N LEU A 4 7.11 96.05 23.80
CA LEU A 4 7.93 94.94 23.29
C LEU A 4 8.42 93.99 24.40
N LEU A 5 8.66 94.53 25.60
CA LEU A 5 9.08 93.76 26.79
C LEU A 5 7.99 92.83 27.34
N PHE A 6 6.70 93.12 27.09
CA PHE A 6 5.58 92.26 27.50
C PHE A 6 5.10 91.32 26.37
N CYS A 7 5.16 91.75 25.10
CA CYS A 7 4.68 90.94 23.98
C CYS A 7 5.59 89.75 23.65
N LEU A 8 6.91 89.87 23.79
CA LEU A 8 7.87 88.79 23.52
C LEU A 8 7.70 87.57 24.46
N PRO A 9 7.60 87.74 25.79
CA PRO A 9 7.31 86.64 26.71
C PRO A 9 5.95 85.99 26.44
N LEU A 10 4.91 86.78 26.16
CA LEU A 10 3.57 86.27 25.86
C LEU A 10 3.53 85.46 24.55
N TYR A 11 4.23 85.93 23.51
CA TYR A 11 4.37 85.19 22.24
C TYR A 11 5.14 83.88 22.44
N SER A 12 6.23 83.89 23.20
CA SER A 12 7.00 82.69 23.54
C SER A 12 6.18 81.68 24.36
N ILE A 13 5.40 82.14 25.33
CA ILE A 13 4.48 81.30 26.12
C ILE A 13 3.38 80.73 25.22
N ALA A 14 2.76 81.54 24.35
CA ALA A 14 1.72 81.07 23.43
C ALA A 14 2.27 80.03 22.44
N THR A 15 3.47 80.26 21.89
CA THR A 15 4.14 79.32 20.98
C THR A 15 4.52 78.02 21.69
N PHE A 16 5.00 78.10 22.94
CA PHE A 16 5.30 76.93 23.76
C PHE A 16 4.03 76.13 24.10
N LEU A 17 2.94 76.79 24.50
CA LEU A 17 1.66 76.14 24.79
C LEU A 17 1.03 75.51 23.55
N LEU A 18 1.15 76.15 22.38
CA LEU A 18 0.70 75.60 21.10
C LEU A 18 1.53 74.35 20.74
N GLY A 19 2.86 74.42 20.84
CA GLY A 19 3.75 73.28 20.59
C GLY A 19 3.50 72.11 21.55
N ALA A 20 3.30 72.40 22.84
CA ALA A 20 2.94 71.40 23.85
C ALA A 20 1.57 70.77 23.55
N SER A 21 0.58 71.56 23.13
CA SER A 21 -0.76 71.07 22.77
C SER A 21 -0.75 70.18 21.53
N ILE A 22 0.01 70.55 20.49
CA ILE A 22 0.19 69.72 19.29
C ILE A 22 0.88 68.41 19.65
N THR A 23 1.95 68.46 20.44
CA THR A 23 2.69 67.28 20.88
C THR A 23 1.82 66.35 21.73
N ALA A 24 1.06 66.91 22.68
CA ALA A 24 0.11 66.16 23.49
C ALA A 24 -1.01 65.55 22.63
N GLY A 25 -1.53 66.30 21.64
CA GLY A 25 -2.52 65.81 20.70
C GLY A 25 -2.01 64.62 19.87
N ILE A 26 -0.80 64.72 19.32
CA ILE A 26 -0.14 63.63 18.58
C ILE A 26 0.09 62.43 19.51
N PHE A 27 0.53 62.67 20.74
CA PHE A 27 0.74 61.60 21.72
C PHE A 27 -0.56 60.88 22.07
N VAL A 28 -1.65 61.61 22.37
CA VAL A 28 -2.98 61.03 22.64
C VAL A 28 -3.50 60.29 21.42
N PHE A 29 -3.33 60.84 20.22
CA PHE A 29 -3.72 60.18 18.99
C PHE A 29 -2.98 58.85 18.80
N HIS A 30 -1.66 58.82 18.99
CA HIS A 30 -0.83 57.64 18.84
C HIS A 30 -1.05 56.59 19.95
N VAL A 31 -1.22 57.02 21.19
CA VAL A 31 -1.31 56.14 22.37
C VAL A 31 -2.74 55.70 22.65
N ALA A 32 -3.76 56.49 22.33
CA ALA A 32 -5.15 56.13 22.61
C ALA A 32 -5.97 55.88 21.34
N VAL A 33 -6.02 56.85 20.41
CA VAL A 33 -6.93 56.79 19.25
C VAL A 33 -6.55 55.66 18.29
N VAL A 34 -5.29 55.58 17.87
CA VAL A 34 -4.81 54.53 16.95
C VAL A 34 -5.02 53.12 17.53
N PRO A 35 -4.65 52.82 18.79
CA PRO A 35 -4.95 51.53 19.41
C PRO A 35 -6.45 51.20 19.48
N LEU A 36 -7.32 52.19 19.77
CA LEU A 36 -8.76 51.98 19.79
C LEU A 36 -9.32 51.65 18.40
N ILE A 37 -8.87 52.36 17.37
CA ILE A 37 -9.22 52.06 15.97
C ILE A 37 -8.77 50.64 15.62
N PHE A 38 -7.53 50.27 15.94
CA PHE A 38 -7.01 48.93 15.65
C PHE A 38 -7.82 47.84 16.35
N LYS A 39 -8.10 48.03 17.65
CA LYS A 39 -8.81 47.04 18.46
C LYS A 39 -10.23 46.82 17.95
N TYR A 40 -10.98 47.90 17.72
CA TYR A 40 -12.43 47.81 17.48
C TYR A 40 -12.83 47.88 16.00
N SER A 41 -12.02 48.46 15.11
CA SER A 41 -12.34 48.50 13.68
C SER A 41 -11.98 47.19 13.00
N LYS A 42 -12.99 46.43 12.60
CA LYS A 42 -12.84 45.21 11.79
C LYS A 42 -12.31 45.54 10.39
N SER A 43 -12.92 46.53 9.72
CA SER A 43 -12.54 46.96 8.38
C SER A 43 -11.07 47.42 8.31
N PHE A 44 -10.59 48.14 9.34
CA PHE A 44 -9.18 48.55 9.39
C PHE A 44 -8.23 47.35 9.43
N LYS A 45 -8.52 46.35 10.27
CA LYS A 45 -7.71 45.12 10.36
C LYS A 45 -7.72 44.35 9.04
N GLN A 46 -8.89 44.17 8.42
CA GLN A 46 -9.02 43.48 7.13
C GLN A 46 -8.20 44.19 6.03
N ASN A 47 -8.34 45.51 5.91
CA ASN A 47 -7.58 46.30 4.96
C ASN A 47 -6.06 46.22 5.21
N MET A 48 -5.62 46.11 6.46
CA MET A 48 -4.20 45.96 6.77
C MET A 48 -3.65 44.58 6.38
N ILE A 49 -4.44 43.52 6.57
CA ILE A 49 -4.05 42.14 6.26
C ILE A 49 -3.99 41.92 4.75
N PHE A 50 -5.08 42.25 4.07
CA PHE A 50 -5.24 41.96 2.65
C PHE A 50 -4.63 43.06 1.77
N ALA A 51 -4.73 44.32 2.17
CA ALA A 51 -4.24 45.48 1.41
C ALA A 51 -4.68 45.44 -0.07
N ASN A 52 -5.86 44.90 -0.34
CA ASN A 52 -6.37 44.64 -1.69
C ASN A 52 -6.73 45.94 -2.45
N PHE A 53 -6.85 47.06 -1.74
CA PHE A 53 -6.97 48.40 -2.31
C PHE A 53 -5.65 48.92 -2.93
N ALA A 54 -4.50 48.38 -2.49
CA ALA A 54 -3.19 48.77 -3.01
C ALA A 54 -2.88 47.90 -4.22
N GLN A 55 -3.13 48.44 -5.42
CA GLN A 55 -2.90 47.79 -6.69
C GLN A 55 -1.79 48.53 -7.46
N TRP A 56 -0.69 47.84 -7.72
CA TRP A 56 0.35 48.27 -8.64
C TRP A 56 0.87 47.04 -9.41
N PRO A 57 0.97 47.10 -10.75
CA PRO A 57 0.79 48.28 -11.61
C PRO A 57 -0.69 48.65 -11.83
N PHE A 58 -0.95 49.88 -12.28
CA PHE A 58 -2.31 50.34 -12.63
C PHE A 58 -2.67 49.96 -14.07
N HIS A 59 -3.96 49.82 -14.37
CA HIS A 59 -4.51 49.58 -15.72
C HIS A 59 -3.99 48.30 -16.39
N ILE A 60 -3.95 47.19 -15.65
CA ILE A 60 -3.60 45.88 -16.18
C ILE A 60 -4.72 45.35 -17.08
N ASP A 61 -4.35 44.87 -18.26
CA ASP A 61 -5.20 44.01 -19.08
C ASP A 61 -4.98 42.55 -18.67
N TYR A 62 -5.91 42.01 -17.87
CA TYR A 62 -5.84 40.62 -17.42
C TYR A 62 -6.16 39.63 -18.53
N GLU A 63 -6.82 40.06 -19.62
CA GLU A 63 -7.14 39.22 -20.78
C GLU A 63 -5.92 38.99 -21.69
N ASP A 64 -4.87 39.81 -21.55
CA ASP A 64 -3.60 39.69 -22.27
C ASP A 64 -2.40 39.57 -21.30
N PRO A 65 -2.11 38.36 -20.79
CA PRO A 65 -0.94 38.13 -19.94
C PRO A 65 0.40 38.49 -20.60
N ALA A 66 0.49 38.45 -21.94
CA ALA A 66 1.72 38.75 -22.66
C ALA A 66 2.10 40.23 -22.52
N ALA A 67 1.12 41.15 -22.49
CA ALA A 67 1.33 42.55 -22.17
C ALA A 67 1.92 42.77 -20.76
N SER A 68 1.74 41.82 -19.85
CA SER A 68 2.32 41.82 -18.50
C SER A 68 3.66 41.08 -18.41
N GLY A 69 4.21 40.60 -19.53
CA GLY A 69 5.52 39.92 -19.59
C GLY A 69 5.48 38.40 -19.42
N ILE A 70 4.31 37.77 -19.58
CA ILE A 70 4.15 36.31 -19.57
C ILE A 70 3.62 35.83 -20.91
N GLU A 71 4.52 35.26 -21.72
CA GLU A 71 4.13 34.57 -22.95
C GLU A 71 3.55 33.18 -22.64
N GLY A 72 2.74 32.65 -23.58
CA GLY A 72 2.20 31.29 -23.45
C GLY A 72 1.18 31.12 -22.34
N ALA A 73 0.43 32.18 -22.01
CA ALA A 73 -0.59 32.15 -20.99
C ALA A 73 -1.95 32.62 -21.51
N ARG A 74 -3.02 32.10 -20.90
CA ARG A 74 -4.40 32.52 -21.16
C ARG A 74 -5.05 33.03 -19.88
N ASN A 75 -6.02 33.93 -20.02
CA ASN A 75 -6.97 34.26 -18.96
C ASN A 75 -8.18 33.32 -19.02
N ILE A 76 -8.63 32.84 -17.86
CA ILE A 76 -9.90 32.14 -17.69
C ILE A 76 -10.61 32.69 -16.47
N ASN A 77 -11.94 32.54 -16.44
CA ASN A 77 -12.76 32.95 -15.31
C ASN A 77 -13.51 31.73 -14.75
N ILE A 78 -13.56 31.62 -13.43
CA ILE A 78 -14.45 30.66 -12.75
C ILE A 78 -15.51 31.44 -11.98
N GLU A 79 -16.76 31.17 -12.28
CA GLU A 79 -17.92 31.72 -11.57
C GLU A 79 -18.55 30.66 -10.69
N TYR A 80 -18.87 31.03 -9.45
CA TYR A 80 -19.53 30.13 -8.50
C TYR A 80 -20.33 30.90 -7.46
N GLN A 81 -21.24 30.22 -6.79
CA GLN A 81 -21.97 30.77 -5.65
C GLN A 81 -21.22 30.47 -4.36
N SER A 82 -20.71 31.50 -3.67
CA SER A 82 -20.00 31.35 -2.41
C SER A 82 -20.93 30.81 -1.32
N MET A 83 -20.52 29.74 -0.66
CA MET A 83 -21.19 29.18 0.51
C MET A 83 -20.79 29.92 1.80
N VAL A 84 -19.63 30.58 1.79
CA VAL A 84 -19.14 31.37 2.93
C VAL A 84 -19.85 32.72 3.01
N ASP A 85 -19.89 33.48 1.91
CA ASP A 85 -20.43 34.85 1.88
C ASP A 85 -21.84 34.94 1.25
N ASN A 86 -22.37 33.81 0.75
CA ASN A 86 -23.70 33.71 0.14
C ASN A 86 -23.93 34.70 -1.01
N CYS A 87 -22.93 34.86 -1.88
CA CYS A 87 -22.97 35.74 -3.04
C CYS A 87 -22.29 35.11 -4.27
N PRO A 88 -22.62 35.54 -5.49
CA PRO A 88 -21.91 35.11 -6.68
C PRO A 88 -20.50 35.71 -6.69
N VAL A 89 -19.51 34.86 -6.96
CA VAL A 89 -18.08 35.22 -7.04
C VAL A 89 -17.52 34.75 -8.38
N LYS A 90 -16.82 35.66 -9.06
CA LYS A 90 -15.98 35.41 -10.23
C LYS A 90 -14.52 35.50 -9.82
N LEU A 91 -13.73 34.52 -10.19
CA LEU A 91 -12.28 34.51 -10.00
C LEU A 91 -11.58 34.60 -11.35
N GLY A 92 -10.65 35.55 -11.48
CA GLY A 92 -9.74 35.66 -12.62
C GLY A 92 -8.51 34.78 -12.43
N ILE A 93 -8.13 34.04 -13.46
CA ILE A 93 -7.08 33.02 -13.41
C ILE A 93 -6.24 33.09 -14.67
N TRP A 94 -4.92 33.06 -14.49
CA TRP A 94 -3.96 32.79 -15.55
C TRP A 94 -3.53 31.32 -15.51
N HIS A 95 -3.75 30.62 -16.62
CA HIS A 95 -3.09 29.35 -16.91
C HIS A 95 -1.89 29.65 -17.80
N ILE A 96 -0.70 29.44 -17.25
CA ILE A 96 0.59 29.70 -17.88
C ILE A 96 1.23 28.36 -18.24
N LEU A 97 1.60 28.17 -19.51
CA LEU A 97 2.17 26.93 -20.01
C LEU A 97 3.65 26.74 -19.61
N PRO A 98 4.11 25.49 -19.44
CA PRO A 98 5.53 25.15 -19.46
C PRO A 98 6.21 25.75 -20.68
N LYS A 99 7.48 26.14 -20.56
CA LYS A 99 8.24 26.70 -21.69
C LYS A 99 8.25 25.74 -22.88
N SER A 100 8.49 24.45 -22.64
CA SER A 100 8.50 23.41 -23.66
C SER A 100 7.14 23.21 -24.34
N SER A 101 6.02 23.43 -23.64
CA SER A 101 4.67 23.32 -24.22
C SER A 101 4.31 24.57 -25.00
N TYR A 102 4.65 25.75 -24.49
CA TYR A 102 4.49 27.00 -25.21
C TYR A 102 5.28 27.01 -26.52
N GLU A 103 6.54 26.58 -26.53
CA GLU A 103 7.36 26.51 -27.76
C GLU A 103 6.72 25.63 -28.85
N LYS A 104 6.00 24.57 -28.47
CA LYS A 104 5.27 23.70 -29.42
C LYS A 104 3.99 24.34 -29.92
N LEU A 105 3.26 25.03 -29.04
CA LEU A 105 1.97 25.65 -29.33
C LEU A 105 2.09 27.10 -29.80
N LYS A 106 3.31 27.61 -29.99
CA LYS A 106 3.56 29.02 -30.33
C LYS A 106 2.77 29.48 -31.55
N GLY A 107 2.69 28.63 -32.59
CA GLY A 107 1.86 28.88 -33.77
C GLY A 107 0.38 29.09 -33.44
N SER A 108 -0.19 28.32 -32.51
CA SER A 108 -1.57 28.51 -32.06
C SER A 108 -1.78 29.88 -31.39
N PHE A 109 -0.80 30.43 -30.67
CA PHE A 109 -0.90 31.78 -30.09
C PHE A 109 -0.77 32.90 -31.13
N GLU A 110 -0.02 32.68 -32.22
CA GLU A 110 0.19 33.66 -33.29
C GLU A 110 -0.93 33.61 -34.37
N GLU A 111 -1.51 32.44 -34.63
CA GLU A 111 -2.52 32.21 -35.68
C GLU A 111 -3.97 32.28 -35.18
N SER A 112 -4.25 32.09 -33.88
CA SER A 112 -5.62 32.03 -33.38
C SER A 112 -6.28 33.41 -33.27
N ALA A 113 -7.16 33.71 -34.23
CA ALA A 113 -8.17 34.76 -34.06
C ALA A 113 -9.30 34.33 -33.09
N ASP A 114 -9.40 33.02 -32.79
CA ASP A 114 -10.43 32.41 -31.95
C ASP A 114 -9.87 31.98 -30.58
N LYS A 115 -10.15 32.78 -29.55
CA LYS A 115 -9.76 32.52 -28.16
C LYS A 115 -10.40 31.24 -27.59
N GLU A 116 -11.55 30.81 -28.08
CA GLU A 116 -12.23 29.62 -27.58
C GLU A 116 -11.50 28.36 -28.02
N GLN A 117 -11.04 28.32 -29.28
CA GLN A 117 -10.23 27.22 -29.79
C GLN A 117 -8.91 27.10 -29.03
N LEU A 118 -8.18 28.21 -28.85
CA LEU A 118 -6.95 28.22 -28.05
C LEU A 118 -7.20 27.72 -26.63
N SER A 119 -8.34 28.08 -26.03
CA SER A 119 -8.69 27.56 -24.71
C SER A 119 -8.92 26.04 -24.72
N LYS A 120 -9.58 25.48 -25.73
CA LYS A 120 -9.75 24.02 -25.82
C LYS A 120 -8.40 23.30 -25.93
N GLU A 121 -7.51 23.80 -26.78
CA GLU A 121 -6.14 23.25 -26.94
C GLU A 121 -5.35 23.29 -25.63
N LEU A 122 -5.43 24.40 -24.88
CA LEU A 122 -4.74 24.54 -23.59
C LEU A 122 -5.37 23.69 -22.48
N ASP A 123 -6.67 23.41 -22.52
CA ASP A 123 -7.30 22.46 -21.59
C ASP A 123 -6.85 21.03 -21.88
N GLU A 124 -6.76 20.64 -23.16
CA GLU A 124 -6.25 19.34 -23.59
C GLU A 124 -4.78 19.14 -23.23
N GLU A 125 -3.94 20.16 -23.42
CA GLU A 125 -2.53 20.14 -23.00
C GLU A 125 -2.42 19.99 -21.49
N LEU A 126 -3.20 20.76 -20.70
CA LEU A 126 -3.20 20.65 -19.24
C LEU A 126 -3.66 19.26 -18.76
N ALA A 127 -4.72 18.71 -19.36
CA ALA A 127 -5.28 17.41 -19.00
C ALA A 127 -4.30 16.28 -19.27
N ASN A 128 -3.59 16.32 -20.40
CA ASN A 128 -2.70 15.25 -20.85
C ASN A 128 -1.21 15.52 -20.53
N SER A 129 -0.92 16.58 -19.78
CA SER A 129 0.44 17.03 -19.53
C SER A 129 1.25 15.99 -18.77
N LYS A 130 2.53 15.87 -19.15
CA LYS A 130 3.55 15.14 -18.38
C LYS A 130 4.33 16.05 -17.44
N TYR A 131 4.11 17.36 -17.55
CA TYR A 131 4.79 18.37 -16.77
C TYR A 131 4.10 18.58 -15.42
N PRO A 132 4.85 18.91 -14.36
CA PRO A 132 4.26 19.22 -13.07
C PRO A 132 3.43 20.51 -13.13
N ILE A 133 2.48 20.63 -12.21
CA ILE A 133 1.57 21.78 -12.10
C ILE A 133 1.79 22.47 -10.76
N VAL A 134 1.86 23.79 -10.74
CA VAL A 134 1.85 24.63 -9.53
C VAL A 134 0.57 25.44 -9.47
N LEU A 135 -0.19 25.25 -8.39
CA LEU A 135 -1.25 26.17 -7.97
C LEU A 135 -0.64 27.24 -7.07
N TYR A 136 -0.63 28.51 -7.52
CA TYR A 136 0.01 29.61 -6.81
C TYR A 136 -0.99 30.43 -5.99
N CYS A 137 -0.84 30.38 -4.66
CA CYS A 137 -1.57 31.19 -3.69
C CYS A 137 -0.71 32.43 -3.34
N HIS A 138 -1.07 33.59 -3.88
CA HIS A 138 -0.31 34.83 -3.70
C HIS A 138 -0.47 35.48 -2.32
N GLY A 139 0.44 36.42 -2.01
CA GLY A 139 0.48 37.19 -0.77
C GLY A 139 -0.46 38.40 -0.72
N ASN A 140 -0.31 39.25 0.29
CA ASN A 140 -1.12 40.47 0.43
C ASN A 140 -0.79 41.52 -0.65
N SER A 141 -1.71 42.47 -0.86
CA SER A 141 -1.65 43.54 -1.87
C SER A 141 -1.47 43.04 -3.31
N ASN A 142 -1.59 43.94 -4.30
CA ASN A 142 -1.40 43.71 -5.73
C ASN A 142 -2.15 42.50 -6.32
N SER A 143 -2.17 42.37 -7.65
CA SER A 143 -2.83 41.25 -8.33
C SER A 143 -1.83 40.23 -8.86
N ARG A 144 -2.31 39.16 -9.49
CA ARG A 144 -1.47 38.17 -10.18
C ARG A 144 -0.49 38.81 -11.18
N ALA A 145 -0.76 40.02 -11.66
CA ALA A 145 0.10 40.77 -12.57
C ALA A 145 1.25 41.57 -11.90
N ALA A 146 1.48 41.45 -10.59
CA ALA A 146 2.56 42.16 -9.92
C ALA A 146 3.94 41.71 -10.43
N SER A 147 4.88 42.64 -10.69
CA SER A 147 6.16 42.36 -11.34
C SER A 147 6.97 41.21 -10.71
N HIS A 148 7.14 41.21 -9.38
CA HIS A 148 7.82 40.13 -8.67
C HIS A 148 7.13 38.75 -8.82
N ARG A 149 5.82 38.71 -9.05
CA ARG A 149 5.07 37.47 -9.33
C ARG A 149 5.30 37.03 -10.77
N ILE A 150 5.36 37.96 -11.72
CA ILE A 150 5.76 37.70 -13.10
C ILE A 150 7.14 37.02 -13.15
N GLU A 151 8.13 37.55 -12.41
CA GLU A 151 9.47 36.94 -12.30
C GLU A 151 9.41 35.49 -11.77
N LEU A 152 8.56 35.24 -10.76
CA LEU A 152 8.34 33.88 -10.24
C LEU A 152 7.64 32.96 -11.26
N TYR A 153 6.68 33.46 -12.03
CA TYR A 153 6.02 32.67 -13.08
C TYR A 153 6.97 32.32 -14.20
N GLN A 154 7.85 33.25 -14.60
CA GLN A 154 8.92 32.99 -15.57
C GLN A 154 9.89 31.91 -15.06
N PHE A 155 10.19 31.90 -13.76
CA PHE A 155 10.94 30.81 -13.14
C PHE A 155 10.21 29.47 -13.25
N PHE A 156 8.90 29.42 -12.95
CA PHE A 156 8.09 28.20 -13.12
C PHE A 156 8.04 27.73 -14.57
N GLN A 157 7.86 28.64 -15.55
CA GLN A 157 7.89 28.30 -16.96
C GLN A 157 9.23 27.70 -17.37
N LYS A 158 10.36 28.29 -16.91
CA LYS A 158 11.71 27.77 -17.18
C LYS A 158 11.91 26.36 -16.61
N MET A 159 11.30 26.06 -15.48
CA MET A 159 11.31 24.74 -14.85
C MET A 159 10.30 23.76 -15.48
N ASP A 160 9.65 24.16 -16.57
CA ASP A 160 8.60 23.41 -17.24
C ASP A 160 7.43 23.03 -16.32
N PHE A 161 6.91 24.00 -15.56
CA PHE A 161 5.66 23.85 -14.81
C PHE A 161 4.50 24.50 -15.54
N HIS A 162 3.33 23.85 -15.51
CA HIS A 162 2.08 24.59 -15.66
C HIS A 162 1.88 25.44 -14.40
N THR A 163 1.58 26.72 -14.56
CA THR A 163 1.26 27.59 -13.43
C THR A 163 -0.19 28.03 -13.50
N ILE A 164 -0.93 27.76 -12.42
CA ILE A 164 -2.29 28.26 -12.20
C ILE A 164 -2.19 29.38 -11.18
N ALA A 165 -2.20 30.62 -11.67
CA ALA A 165 -2.13 31.83 -10.85
C ALA A 165 -3.47 32.55 -10.87
N PHE A 166 -4.08 32.81 -9.71
CA PHE A 166 -5.41 33.38 -9.63
C PHE A 166 -5.47 34.50 -8.60
N ASP A 167 -6.38 35.46 -8.78
CA ASP A 167 -6.67 36.49 -7.79
C ASP A 167 -7.86 36.09 -6.92
N TYR A 168 -7.73 36.19 -5.60
CA TYR A 168 -8.85 35.94 -4.68
C TYR A 168 -9.94 37.00 -4.85
N ARG A 169 -11.12 36.77 -4.25
CA ARG A 169 -12.16 37.80 -4.15
C ARG A 169 -11.58 39.10 -3.55
N GLY A 170 -11.96 40.23 -4.14
CA GLY A 170 -11.44 41.55 -3.75
C GLY A 170 -10.10 41.93 -4.38
N TYR A 171 -9.47 41.08 -5.18
CA TYR A 171 -8.22 41.36 -5.90
C TYR A 171 -8.40 41.36 -7.42
N GLY A 172 -7.54 42.11 -8.12
CA GLY A 172 -7.48 42.12 -9.58
C GLY A 172 -8.84 42.37 -10.24
N ASP A 173 -9.19 41.51 -11.19
CA ASP A 173 -10.46 41.46 -11.91
C ASP A 173 -11.47 40.44 -11.34
N SER A 174 -11.16 39.84 -10.19
CA SER A 174 -12.09 38.99 -9.42
C SER A 174 -13.17 39.84 -8.75
N THR A 175 -14.30 39.21 -8.39
CA THR A 175 -15.43 39.92 -7.77
C THR A 175 -14.97 40.71 -6.55
N ASN A 176 -15.32 42.01 -6.52
CA ASN A 176 -14.92 42.93 -5.47
C ASN A 176 -15.75 42.76 -4.19
N VAL A 177 -15.53 41.66 -3.48
CA VAL A 177 -16.08 41.35 -2.16
C VAL A 177 -14.96 41.47 -1.13
N CYS A 178 -15.28 41.97 0.06
CA CYS A 178 -14.30 42.15 1.14
C CYS A 178 -13.72 40.80 1.56
N PRO A 179 -12.39 40.60 1.46
CA PRO A 179 -11.80 39.30 1.74
C PRO A 179 -11.80 38.96 3.24
N THR A 180 -12.00 37.68 3.52
CA THR A 180 -11.87 37.03 4.83
C THR A 180 -11.04 35.77 4.65
N GLU A 181 -10.45 35.23 5.72
CA GLU A 181 -9.70 33.96 5.68
C GLU A 181 -10.52 32.84 5.05
N ARG A 182 -11.77 32.64 5.50
CA ARG A 182 -12.64 31.60 4.95
C ARG A 182 -13.00 31.84 3.49
N GLY A 183 -13.22 33.09 3.09
CA GLY A 183 -13.53 33.44 1.70
C GLY A 183 -12.37 33.15 0.76
N VAL A 184 -11.15 33.58 1.08
CA VAL A 184 -9.99 33.33 0.20
C VAL A 184 -9.57 31.86 0.18
N VAL A 185 -9.84 31.11 1.26
CA VAL A 185 -9.66 29.65 1.28
C VAL A 185 -10.72 28.94 0.43
N GLU A 186 -11.97 29.41 0.44
CA GLU A 186 -13.01 28.92 -0.47
C GLU A 186 -12.64 29.21 -1.94
N ASP A 187 -12.17 30.42 -2.25
CA ASP A 187 -11.69 30.76 -3.60
C ASP A 187 -10.60 29.76 -4.06
N SER A 188 -9.64 29.49 -3.18
CA SER A 188 -8.53 28.56 -3.45
C SER A 188 -9.01 27.12 -3.63
N LEU A 189 -10.02 26.70 -2.86
CA LEU A 189 -10.65 25.39 -2.96
C LEU A 189 -11.35 25.22 -4.31
N ILE A 190 -12.07 26.23 -4.78
CA ILE A 190 -12.78 26.21 -6.06
C ILE A 190 -11.79 26.10 -7.23
N VAL A 191 -10.70 26.86 -7.21
CA VAL A 191 -9.65 26.74 -8.24
C VAL A 191 -8.97 25.37 -8.18
N TYR A 192 -8.71 24.85 -6.98
CA TYR A 192 -8.16 23.50 -6.82
C TYR A 192 -9.11 22.41 -7.31
N ASP A 193 -10.42 22.58 -7.11
CA ASP A 193 -11.44 21.66 -7.62
C ASP A 193 -11.51 21.65 -9.14
N TRP A 194 -11.55 22.84 -9.75
CA TRP A 194 -11.50 23.00 -11.19
C TRP A 194 -10.26 22.32 -11.78
N LEU A 195 -9.08 22.60 -11.23
CA LEU A 195 -7.82 21.98 -11.68
C LEU A 195 -7.89 20.45 -11.62
N ASN A 196 -8.36 19.89 -10.50
CA ASN A 196 -8.48 18.45 -10.35
C ASN A 196 -9.48 17.83 -11.32
N SER A 197 -10.58 18.52 -11.59
CA SER A 197 -11.60 18.08 -12.54
C SER A 197 -11.06 18.08 -13.98
N THR A 198 -10.26 19.09 -14.35
CA THR A 198 -9.61 19.17 -15.67
C THR A 198 -8.61 18.04 -15.91
N ILE A 199 -7.79 17.69 -14.91
CA ILE A 199 -6.74 16.66 -15.07
C ILE A 199 -7.21 15.23 -14.79
N GLN A 200 -8.47 15.03 -14.38
CA GLN A 200 -9.01 13.70 -14.03
C GLN A 200 -9.21 12.79 -15.26
N SER A 201 -9.33 13.37 -16.45
CA SER A 201 -9.60 12.66 -17.71
C SER A 201 -8.41 11.87 -18.27
N SER A 202 -7.20 12.11 -17.76
CA SER A 202 -5.97 11.47 -18.25
C SER A 202 -5.65 10.14 -17.56
N SER A 203 -5.09 9.20 -18.34
CA SER A 203 -4.55 7.92 -17.82
C SER A 203 -3.36 8.09 -16.88
N GLN A 204 -2.68 9.24 -16.90
CA GLN A 204 -1.54 9.55 -16.04
C GLN A 204 -1.71 10.94 -15.43
N ARG A 205 -1.99 10.99 -14.13
CA ARG A 205 -2.19 12.24 -13.43
C ARG A 205 -0.86 12.99 -13.22
N PRO A 206 -0.73 14.25 -13.67
CA PRO A 206 0.46 15.06 -13.43
C PRO A 206 0.66 15.36 -11.94
N ALA A 207 1.91 15.58 -11.54
CA ALA A 207 2.24 15.97 -10.18
C ALA A 207 1.74 17.40 -9.91
N VAL A 208 0.93 17.59 -8.86
CA VAL A 208 0.35 18.89 -8.50
C VAL A 208 1.00 19.40 -7.22
N PHE A 209 1.53 20.61 -7.24
CA PHE A 209 2.10 21.30 -6.09
C PHE A 209 1.27 22.54 -5.76
N VAL A 210 1.14 22.84 -4.47
CA VAL A 210 0.56 24.11 -4.02
C VAL A 210 1.69 24.99 -3.52
N TRP A 211 1.78 26.22 -4.01
CA TRP A 211 2.79 27.20 -3.62
C TRP A 211 2.12 28.37 -2.90
N GLY A 212 2.38 28.52 -1.61
CA GLY A 212 1.90 29.66 -0.82
C GLY A 212 3.02 30.65 -0.54
N HIS A 213 2.84 31.91 -0.92
CA HIS A 213 3.80 32.98 -0.65
C HIS A 213 3.22 34.01 0.33
N SER A 214 3.95 34.32 1.41
CA SER A 214 3.56 35.33 2.40
C SER A 214 2.15 35.06 2.96
N LEU A 215 1.17 35.95 2.80
CA LEU A 215 -0.24 35.69 3.19
C LEU A 215 -0.80 34.36 2.60
N GLY A 216 -0.40 34.01 1.38
CA GLY A 216 -0.75 32.76 0.72
C GLY A 216 -0.27 31.50 1.45
N THR A 217 0.66 31.64 2.39
CA THR A 217 1.11 30.53 3.25
C THR A 217 0.02 30.14 4.24
N GLY A 218 -0.68 31.11 4.82
CA GLY A 218 -1.84 30.88 5.69
C GLY A 218 -3.00 30.26 4.92
N ILE A 219 -3.28 30.79 3.72
CA ILE A 219 -4.37 30.34 2.85
C ILE A 219 -4.14 28.90 2.40
N SER A 220 -2.97 28.60 1.83
CA SER A 220 -2.65 27.25 1.36
C SER A 220 -2.52 26.24 2.51
N SER A 221 -2.02 26.65 3.68
CA SER A 221 -1.99 25.80 4.87
C SER A 221 -3.38 25.46 5.38
N HIS A 222 -4.30 26.43 5.43
CA HIS A 222 -5.70 26.21 5.79
C HIS A 222 -6.37 25.27 4.80
N LEU A 223 -6.24 25.54 3.49
CA LEU A 223 -6.81 24.69 2.45
C LEU A 223 -6.32 23.24 2.58
N MET A 224 -5.01 23.04 2.65
CA MET A 224 -4.41 21.70 2.68
C MET A 224 -4.66 20.95 4.00
N GLY A 225 -4.63 21.67 5.13
CA GLY A 225 -4.89 21.12 6.45
C GLY A 225 -6.33 20.62 6.65
N ASN A 226 -7.28 21.16 5.87
CA ASN A 226 -8.70 20.87 6.00
C ASN A 226 -9.33 20.40 4.69
N LEU A 227 -8.54 19.93 3.72
CA LEU A 227 -9.00 19.64 2.35
C LEU A 227 -10.20 18.69 2.32
N SER A 228 -10.21 17.64 3.16
CA SER A 228 -11.30 16.66 3.23
C SER A 228 -12.59 17.27 3.78
N GLU A 229 -12.50 18.06 4.86
CA GLU A 229 -13.64 18.77 5.47
C GLU A 229 -14.20 19.82 4.51
N LEU A 230 -13.34 20.65 3.93
CA LEU A 230 -13.72 21.66 2.94
C LEU A 230 -14.38 21.04 1.69
N SER A 231 -13.87 19.93 1.18
CA SER A 231 -14.49 19.23 0.03
C SER A 231 -15.92 18.78 0.35
N ARG A 232 -16.15 18.28 1.57
CA ARG A 232 -17.48 17.82 1.99
C ARG A 232 -18.42 18.97 2.31
N ASP A 233 -17.93 19.98 3.01
CA ASP A 233 -18.79 21.00 3.61
C ASP A 233 -19.05 22.16 2.67
N VAL A 234 -18.08 22.53 1.83
CA VAL A 234 -18.19 23.62 0.85
C VAL A 234 -18.58 23.07 -0.51
N LEU A 235 -17.83 22.11 -1.06
CA LEU A 235 -18.07 21.59 -2.41
C LEU A 235 -19.17 20.52 -2.48
N LYS A 236 -19.61 19.98 -1.33
CA LYS A 236 -20.61 18.90 -1.24
C LYS A 236 -20.26 17.65 -2.06
N ARG A 237 -18.98 17.29 -2.13
CA ARG A 237 -18.47 16.13 -2.88
C ARG A 237 -17.45 15.32 -2.08
N GLU A 238 -17.04 14.19 -2.64
CA GLU A 238 -15.97 13.36 -2.09
C GLU A 238 -14.67 14.16 -1.93
N PRO A 239 -13.84 13.83 -0.91
CA PRO A 239 -12.60 14.52 -0.63
C PRO A 239 -11.72 14.66 -1.87
N LEU A 240 -11.32 15.91 -2.15
CA LEU A 240 -10.39 16.16 -3.22
C LEU A 240 -9.05 15.45 -2.95
N PRO A 241 -8.43 14.91 -3.99
CA PRO A 241 -7.16 14.23 -3.85
C PRO A 241 -6.07 15.18 -3.37
N ARG A 242 -5.17 14.67 -2.52
CA ARG A 242 -4.02 15.41 -1.97
C ARG A 242 -3.02 15.82 -3.08
N PRO A 243 -2.40 17.01 -3.03
CA PRO A 243 -1.31 17.36 -3.95
C PRO A 243 -0.04 16.56 -3.65
N SER A 244 0.89 16.52 -4.60
CA SER A 244 2.22 15.92 -4.45
C SER A 244 3.06 16.60 -3.36
N GLY A 245 2.90 17.90 -3.15
CA GLY A 245 3.56 18.64 -2.07
C GLY A 245 3.04 20.06 -1.88
N LEU A 246 3.38 20.64 -0.73
CA LEU A 246 3.12 22.04 -0.39
C LEU A 246 4.46 22.78 -0.24
N ILE A 247 4.61 23.89 -0.95
CA ILE A 247 5.79 24.75 -0.89
C ILE A 247 5.36 26.08 -0.27
N LEU A 248 6.05 26.49 0.78
CA LEU A 248 5.76 27.68 1.56
C LEU A 248 6.94 28.65 1.47
N GLU A 249 6.70 29.79 0.85
CA GLU A 249 7.68 30.86 0.64
C GLU A 249 7.43 32.02 1.61
N ALA A 250 8.46 32.41 2.35
CA ALA A 250 8.38 33.43 3.42
C ALA A 250 7.19 33.22 4.39
N PRO A 251 7.06 32.04 5.01
CA PRO A 251 5.86 31.72 5.78
C PRO A 251 5.85 32.27 7.20
N PHE A 252 4.65 32.24 7.79
CA PHE A 252 4.42 32.51 9.19
C PHE A 252 3.59 31.40 9.85
N SER A 253 3.78 31.21 11.17
CA SER A 253 3.06 30.21 11.98
C SER A 253 1.58 30.53 12.13
N ASN A 254 1.26 31.77 12.49
CA ASN A 254 -0.08 32.33 12.52
C ASN A 254 -0.02 33.86 12.43
N LEU A 255 -1.13 34.52 12.12
CA LEU A 255 -1.11 35.97 11.87
C LEU A 255 -0.76 36.77 13.14
N ALA A 256 -1.12 36.27 14.32
CA ALA A 256 -0.73 36.90 15.59
C ALA A 256 0.79 36.92 15.77
N ASP A 257 1.49 35.82 15.44
CA ASP A 257 2.95 35.75 15.46
C ASP A 257 3.59 36.69 14.43
N ALA A 258 3.02 36.76 13.22
CA ALA A 258 3.48 37.66 12.18
C ALA A 258 3.36 39.13 12.62
N VAL A 259 2.20 39.56 13.13
CA VAL A 259 1.97 40.92 13.64
C VAL A 259 2.89 41.24 14.82
N THR A 260 3.09 40.28 15.74
CA THR A 260 3.97 40.47 16.90
C THR A 260 5.39 40.82 16.48
N HIS A 261 5.91 40.18 15.42
CA HIS A 261 7.29 40.34 14.96
C HIS A 261 7.45 41.34 13.80
N HIS A 262 6.35 41.82 13.22
CA HIS A 262 6.39 42.75 12.09
C HIS A 262 7.14 44.05 12.46
N PRO A 263 7.99 44.62 11.58
CA PRO A 263 8.78 45.81 11.92
C PRO A 263 7.95 47.01 12.39
N LEU A 264 6.78 47.24 11.79
CA LEU A 264 5.90 48.34 12.18
C LEU A 264 5.38 48.22 13.62
N SER A 265 5.35 47.01 14.20
CA SER A 265 4.96 46.83 15.60
C SER A 265 5.93 47.49 16.57
N ALA A 266 7.18 47.76 16.18
CA ALA A 266 8.17 48.46 17.00
C ALA A 266 7.69 49.84 17.47
N LEU A 267 6.83 50.51 16.69
CA LEU A 267 6.27 51.83 17.00
C LEU A 267 5.29 51.81 18.19
N VAL A 268 4.73 50.63 18.50
CA VAL A 268 3.66 50.44 19.48
C VAL A 268 3.94 49.33 20.51
N ARG A 269 5.02 48.55 20.36
CA ARG A 269 5.36 47.40 21.24
C ARG A 269 5.65 47.81 22.69
N TRP A 270 6.07 49.05 22.90
CA TRP A 270 6.33 49.62 24.23
C TRP A 270 5.05 49.92 25.03
N LEU A 271 3.86 49.89 24.39
CA LEU A 271 2.59 50.13 25.06
C LEU A 271 2.21 48.92 25.97
N PRO A 272 1.76 49.15 27.22
CA PRO A 272 1.49 48.07 28.17
C PRO A 272 0.31 47.17 27.74
N TYR A 273 -0.57 47.65 26.87
CA TYR A 273 -1.68 46.91 26.27
C TYR A 273 -1.40 46.44 24.84
N PHE A 274 -0.13 46.39 24.42
CA PHE A 274 0.25 45.99 23.06
C PHE A 274 -0.34 44.63 22.69
N ASP A 275 -0.11 43.59 23.49
CA ASP A 275 -0.60 42.24 23.17
C ASP A 275 -2.14 42.21 23.11
N ASN A 276 -2.82 42.76 24.12
CA ASN A 276 -4.29 42.80 24.18
C ASN A 276 -4.93 43.56 23.01
N THR A 277 -4.25 44.56 22.46
CA THR A 277 -4.81 45.47 21.44
C THR A 277 -4.40 45.08 20.03
N PHE A 278 -3.13 44.74 19.82
CA PHE A 278 -2.54 44.54 18.51
C PHE A 278 -2.30 43.07 18.15
N VAL A 279 -2.29 42.15 19.11
CA VAL A 279 -1.96 40.73 18.86
C VAL A 279 -3.14 39.81 19.13
N SER A 280 -3.73 39.90 20.32
CA SER A 280 -4.85 39.06 20.77
C SER A 280 -6.07 39.03 19.83
N PRO A 281 -6.44 40.11 19.12
CA PRO A 281 -7.52 40.05 18.13
C PRO A 281 -7.27 39.05 16.99
N PHE A 282 -6.01 38.78 16.63
CA PHE A 282 -5.65 37.82 15.58
C PHE A 282 -5.56 36.39 16.09
N ARG A 283 -5.48 36.16 17.42
CA ARG A 283 -5.51 34.80 18.00
C ARG A 283 -6.94 34.24 18.09
N SER A 284 -7.91 35.12 18.34
CA SER A 284 -9.29 34.79 18.70
C SER A 284 -10.31 34.92 17.56
N SER A 285 -9.96 35.60 16.47
CA SER A 285 -10.86 35.78 15.32
C SER A 285 -10.80 34.60 14.36
N GLU A 286 -11.95 34.07 13.97
CA GLU A 286 -12.03 33.07 12.89
C GLU A 286 -11.89 33.67 11.48
N GLU A 287 -11.99 35.00 11.35
CA GLU A 287 -12.01 35.66 10.06
C GLU A 287 -10.62 36.03 9.52
N TYR A 288 -9.59 35.99 10.37
CA TYR A 288 -8.25 36.46 10.02
C TYR A 288 -7.17 35.94 11.00
N SER A 289 -7.22 34.67 11.37
CA SER A 289 -6.20 34.08 12.25
C SER A 289 -5.03 33.43 11.49
N PHE A 290 -5.32 32.85 10.34
CA PHE A 290 -4.38 32.14 9.46
C PHE A 290 -3.46 31.19 10.24
N LYS A 291 -4.03 30.21 10.94
CA LYS A 291 -3.30 29.31 11.86
C LYS A 291 -2.56 28.20 11.11
N SER A 292 -1.55 28.57 10.33
CA SER A 292 -0.74 27.64 9.52
C SER A 292 -0.19 26.46 10.33
N ASP A 293 0.31 26.74 11.54
CA ASP A 293 0.78 25.72 12.48
C ASP A 293 -0.27 24.65 12.78
N SER A 294 -1.47 25.08 13.16
CA SER A 294 -2.59 24.23 13.58
C SER A 294 -3.19 23.47 12.40
N HIS A 295 -3.28 24.10 11.23
CA HIS A 295 -3.79 23.45 10.03
C HIS A 295 -2.82 22.39 9.50
N LEU A 296 -1.52 22.67 9.45
CA LEU A 296 -0.54 21.71 8.95
C LEU A 296 -0.27 20.55 9.92
N ALA A 297 -0.57 20.71 11.21
CA ALA A 297 -0.60 19.60 12.16
C ALA A 297 -1.65 18.52 11.79
N LYS A 298 -2.72 18.90 11.08
CA LYS A 298 -3.72 17.96 10.54
C LYS A 298 -3.24 17.24 9.27
N ALA A 299 -2.42 17.90 8.44
CA ALA A 299 -1.92 17.35 7.17
C ALA A 299 -0.58 16.61 7.33
N LYS A 300 -0.52 15.59 8.20
CA LYS A 300 0.71 14.85 8.49
C LYS A 300 1.30 14.13 7.27
N GLU A 301 0.44 13.69 6.36
CA GLU A 301 0.81 12.95 5.15
C GLU A 301 1.27 13.85 3.99
N LEU A 302 1.22 15.17 4.15
CA LEU A 302 1.60 16.12 3.11
C LEU A 302 3.09 16.49 3.19
N PRO A 303 3.93 16.21 2.18
CA PRO A 303 5.29 16.75 2.13
C PRO A 303 5.26 18.28 2.10
N VAL A 304 6.07 18.91 2.95
CA VAL A 304 6.15 20.37 3.06
C VAL A 304 7.59 20.84 2.86
N LEU A 305 7.78 21.79 1.95
CA LEU A 305 9.03 22.54 1.81
C LEU A 305 8.80 23.98 2.27
N ILE A 306 9.67 24.46 3.15
CA ILE A 306 9.71 25.86 3.55
C ILE A 306 10.95 26.51 2.93
N LEU A 307 10.72 27.60 2.20
CA LEU A 307 11.73 28.48 1.63
C LEU A 307 11.69 29.81 2.39
N HIS A 308 12.80 30.23 3.00
CA HIS A 308 12.82 31.51 3.74
C HIS A 308 14.20 32.15 3.71
N ALA A 309 14.27 33.40 3.26
CA ALA A 309 15.49 34.19 3.31
C ALA A 309 15.71 34.83 4.70
N LYS A 310 16.95 34.79 5.19
CA LYS A 310 17.29 35.35 6.52
C LYS A 310 17.26 36.88 6.56
N ASP A 311 17.30 37.54 5.41
CA ASP A 311 17.19 38.99 5.21
C ASP A 311 15.74 39.44 4.92
N ASP A 312 14.75 38.55 5.05
CA ASP A 312 13.34 38.93 4.98
C ASP A 312 12.98 39.89 6.13
N VAL A 313 12.73 41.15 5.74
CA VAL A 313 12.31 42.23 6.65
C VAL A 313 10.80 42.33 6.80
N VAL A 314 10.01 41.66 5.96
CA VAL A 314 8.54 41.72 6.01
C VAL A 314 8.02 40.64 6.96
N VAL A 315 8.44 39.40 6.75
CA VAL A 315 8.16 38.26 7.63
C VAL A 315 9.49 37.75 8.19
N PRO A 316 9.88 38.15 9.40
CA PRO A 316 11.17 37.77 9.96
C PRO A 316 11.38 36.25 9.98
N PHE A 317 12.58 35.80 9.58
CA PHE A 317 12.97 34.39 9.49
C PHE A 317 12.60 33.53 10.73
N VAL A 318 12.66 34.13 11.92
CA VAL A 318 12.31 33.46 13.18
C VAL A 318 10.86 32.92 13.19
N VAL A 319 9.94 33.60 12.50
CA VAL A 319 8.53 33.20 12.43
C VAL A 319 8.36 31.98 11.51
N GLY A 320 9.03 31.96 10.36
CA GLY A 320 9.04 30.77 9.49
C GLY A 320 9.74 29.57 10.13
N LEU A 321 10.84 29.81 10.86
CA LEU A 321 11.52 28.77 11.64
C LEU A 321 10.61 28.21 12.76
N LYS A 322 9.79 29.05 13.40
CA LYS A 322 8.80 28.63 14.39
C LYS A 322 7.75 27.70 13.75
N LEU A 323 7.22 28.05 12.58
CA LEU A 323 6.31 27.17 11.84
C LEU A 323 6.97 25.83 11.51
N TYR A 324 8.20 25.83 10.98
CA TYR A 324 8.93 24.61 10.67
C TYR A 324 9.03 23.66 11.86
N LYS A 325 9.43 24.18 13.03
CA LYS A 325 9.53 23.40 14.27
C LYS A 325 8.18 22.84 14.70
N SER A 326 7.12 23.65 14.64
CA SER A 326 5.76 23.21 14.98
C SER A 326 5.26 22.07 14.08
N ILE A 327 5.53 22.13 12.77
CA ILE A 327 5.17 21.04 11.86
C ILE A 327 5.96 19.77 12.19
N LEU A 328 7.27 19.87 12.44
CA LEU A 328 8.09 18.72 12.84
C LEU A 328 7.56 18.05 14.12
N GLU A 329 7.26 18.85 15.14
CA GLU A 329 6.69 18.38 16.42
C GLU A 329 5.35 17.67 16.21
N SER A 330 4.49 18.15 15.31
CA SER A 330 3.20 17.51 15.04
C SER A 330 3.29 16.12 14.38
N ARG A 331 4.44 15.79 13.76
CA ARG A 331 4.62 14.60 12.92
C ARG A 331 5.28 13.40 13.61
N ASN A 332 5.96 13.57 14.77
CA ASN A 332 6.47 12.48 15.64
C ASN A 332 7.07 11.25 14.91
N ASN A 333 7.87 11.45 13.85
CA ASN A 333 8.45 10.42 12.96
C ASN A 333 7.50 9.62 12.04
N ASP A 334 6.18 9.77 12.18
CA ASP A 334 5.16 9.07 11.37
C ASP A 334 4.62 9.91 10.20
N GLY A 335 5.00 11.18 10.12
CA GLY A 335 4.56 12.09 9.07
C GLY A 335 5.46 12.12 7.82
N SER A 336 4.93 12.68 6.73
CA SER A 336 5.69 12.95 5.52
C SER A 336 6.85 13.92 5.76
N LYS A 337 7.82 13.94 4.83
CA LYS A 337 9.01 14.79 4.92
C LYS A 337 8.66 16.28 5.02
N VAL A 338 9.32 16.96 5.94
CA VAL A 338 9.33 18.43 6.06
C VAL A 338 10.77 18.88 5.87
N LYS A 339 11.00 19.86 4.99
CA LYS A 339 12.32 20.44 4.77
C LYS A 339 12.25 21.95 4.91
N LEU A 340 13.13 22.52 5.71
CA LEU A 340 13.42 23.96 5.70
C LEU A 340 14.67 24.19 4.87
N HIS A 341 14.57 25.06 3.87
CA HIS A 341 15.69 25.58 3.12
C HIS A 341 15.79 27.08 3.38
N ALA A 342 16.83 27.46 4.12
CA ALA A 342 17.04 28.82 4.59
C ALA A 342 18.14 29.50 3.77
N TYR A 343 17.81 30.61 3.11
CA TYR A 343 18.78 31.37 2.32
C TYR A 343 19.54 32.37 3.20
N ASP A 344 20.85 32.50 2.97
CA ASP A 344 21.65 33.44 3.75
C ASP A 344 21.43 34.90 3.32
N LYS A 345 21.64 35.83 4.25
CA LYS A 345 21.46 37.26 4.03
C LYS A 345 22.34 37.80 2.90
N GLN A 346 23.50 37.20 2.64
CA GLN A 346 24.39 37.67 1.57
C GLN A 346 23.82 37.45 0.16
N GLN A 347 22.79 36.59 0.02
CA GLN A 347 22.12 36.37 -1.26
C GLN A 347 21.13 37.48 -1.62
N ASN A 348 20.80 38.39 -0.69
CA ASN A 348 19.95 39.58 -0.90
C ASN A 348 18.60 39.27 -1.58
N LEU A 349 17.95 38.15 -1.21
CA LEU A 349 16.70 37.70 -1.82
C LEU A 349 15.47 38.37 -1.15
N GLY A 350 15.61 38.76 0.13
CA GLY A 350 14.55 39.39 0.90
C GLY A 350 13.24 38.59 0.90
N HIS A 351 12.11 39.31 0.90
CA HIS A 351 10.78 38.71 1.00
C HIS A 351 10.24 38.15 -0.33
N LYS A 352 10.69 38.68 -1.48
CA LYS A 352 10.00 38.50 -2.78
C LYS A 352 10.81 37.78 -3.84
N TYR A 353 12.12 37.69 -3.69
CA TYR A 353 13.02 37.33 -4.78
C TYR A 353 13.73 35.99 -4.57
N ILE A 354 13.10 35.06 -3.83
CA ILE A 354 13.64 33.70 -3.68
C ILE A 354 13.78 33.00 -5.05
N CYS A 355 12.95 33.37 -6.04
CA CYS A 355 13.09 32.94 -7.44
C CYS A 355 14.46 33.25 -8.08
N HIS A 356 15.24 34.17 -7.50
CA HIS A 356 16.60 34.50 -7.97
C HIS A 356 17.71 33.66 -7.30
N ALA A 357 17.37 32.77 -6.37
CA ALA A 357 18.37 31.91 -5.74
C ALA A 357 18.95 30.90 -6.73
N GLU A 358 20.29 30.82 -6.81
CA GLU A 358 21.00 29.97 -7.77
C GLU A 358 20.70 28.48 -7.62
N ASP A 359 20.41 28.02 -6.39
CA ASP A 359 20.15 26.62 -6.08
C ASP A 359 18.65 26.26 -6.05
N LEU A 360 17.75 27.22 -6.28
CA LEU A 360 16.30 26.98 -6.20
C LEU A 360 15.85 25.84 -7.12
N GLU A 361 16.35 25.76 -8.35
CA GLU A 361 16.04 24.68 -9.29
C GLU A 361 16.38 23.31 -8.70
N GLN A 362 17.54 23.18 -8.05
CA GLN A 362 17.96 21.93 -7.40
C GLN A 362 17.11 21.62 -6.17
N VAL A 363 16.77 22.63 -5.37
CA VAL A 363 15.94 22.49 -4.16
C VAL A 363 14.54 21.98 -4.53
N ILE A 364 13.92 22.53 -5.58
CA ILE A 364 12.63 22.09 -6.11
C ILE A 364 12.75 20.71 -6.76
N GLY A 365 13.78 20.47 -7.57
CA GLY A 365 14.04 19.18 -8.23
C GLY A 365 14.17 18.00 -7.26
N ALA A 366 14.79 18.21 -6.10
CA ALA A 366 14.93 17.19 -5.07
C ALA A 366 13.57 16.70 -4.54
N ILE A 367 12.57 17.59 -4.46
CA ILE A 367 11.22 17.24 -3.99
C ILE A 367 10.45 16.46 -5.05
N LEU A 368 10.58 16.83 -6.32
CA LEU A 368 10.01 16.08 -7.46
C LEU A 368 10.50 14.63 -7.46
N LEU A 369 11.81 14.41 -7.25
CA LEU A 369 12.43 13.07 -7.24
C LEU A 369 12.03 12.22 -6.03
N THR A 370 11.82 12.83 -4.85
CA THR A 370 11.37 12.09 -3.67
C THR A 370 9.97 11.48 -3.82
N GLY A 371 9.12 12.01 -4.71
CA GLY A 371 7.83 11.41 -5.06
C GLY A 371 7.92 10.25 -6.06
N ALA A 372 8.85 10.30 -7.02
CA ALA A 372 9.00 9.30 -8.08
C ALA A 372 9.85 8.08 -7.68
N SER A 373 10.76 8.22 -6.73
CA SER A 373 11.70 7.14 -6.36
C SER A 373 11.02 5.96 -5.66
N LEU A 374 9.94 6.18 -4.89
CA LEU A 374 9.30 5.08 -4.15
C LEU A 374 8.54 4.13 -5.09
N THR A 375 7.86 4.66 -6.10
CA THR A 375 7.10 3.87 -7.08
C THR A 375 8.01 3.14 -8.07
N ALA A 376 9.08 3.79 -8.54
CA ALA A 376 10.03 3.18 -9.47
C ALA A 376 10.83 2.03 -8.82
N SER A 377 11.24 2.19 -7.55
CA SER A 377 11.95 1.12 -6.83
C SER A 377 11.06 -0.09 -6.54
N VAL A 378 9.79 0.13 -6.20
CA VAL A 378 8.82 -0.97 -6.01
C VAL A 378 8.55 -1.68 -7.34
N PHE A 379 8.37 -0.93 -8.43
CA PHE A 379 8.17 -1.49 -9.76
C PHE A 379 9.39 -2.29 -10.25
N PHE A 380 10.60 -1.76 -10.08
CA PHE A 380 11.84 -2.46 -10.42
C PHE A 380 12.02 -3.75 -9.61
N MET A 381 11.71 -3.71 -8.31
CA MET A 381 11.73 -4.90 -7.47
C MET A 381 10.74 -5.97 -7.96
N GLN A 382 9.53 -5.58 -8.33
CA GLN A 382 8.48 -6.50 -8.77
C GLN A 382 8.74 -7.07 -10.17
N VAL A 383 9.27 -6.27 -11.10
CA VAL A 383 9.40 -6.65 -12.52
C VAL A 383 10.76 -7.27 -12.86
N ALA A 384 11.83 -6.90 -12.16
CA ALA A 384 13.17 -7.40 -12.45
C ALA A 384 13.71 -8.32 -11.35
N VAL A 385 13.75 -7.83 -10.10
CA VAL A 385 14.45 -8.55 -9.02
C VAL A 385 13.71 -9.83 -8.62
N LEU A 386 12.40 -9.74 -8.38
CA LEU A 386 11.61 -10.89 -7.91
C LEU A 386 11.57 -12.03 -8.94
N PRO A 387 11.37 -11.78 -10.25
CA PRO A 387 11.40 -12.84 -11.27
C PRO A 387 12.78 -13.49 -11.42
N LEU A 388 13.85 -12.70 -11.39
CA LEU A 388 15.22 -13.22 -11.47
C LEU A 388 15.57 -14.04 -10.22
N MET A 389 15.22 -13.54 -9.04
CA MET A 389 15.44 -14.24 -7.78
C MET A 389 14.71 -15.58 -7.77
N PHE A 390 13.44 -15.63 -8.22
CA PHE A 390 12.69 -16.88 -8.32
C PHE A 390 13.34 -17.85 -9.32
N ARG A 391 13.70 -17.36 -10.52
CA ARG A 391 14.29 -18.18 -11.59
C ARG A 391 15.58 -18.89 -11.16
N TYR A 392 16.45 -18.21 -10.41
CA TYR A 392 17.76 -18.73 -10.05
C TYR A 392 17.83 -19.36 -8.65
N SER A 393 16.84 -19.12 -7.78
CA SER A 393 16.83 -19.68 -6.43
C SER A 393 16.08 -21.01 -6.35
N LYS A 394 16.83 -22.12 -6.46
CA LYS A 394 16.29 -23.48 -6.19
C LYS A 394 15.68 -23.61 -4.80
N THR A 395 16.20 -22.87 -3.82
CA THR A 395 15.65 -22.87 -2.45
C THR A 395 14.25 -22.28 -2.41
N VAL A 396 13.98 -21.18 -3.14
CA VAL A 396 12.64 -20.57 -3.22
C VAL A 396 11.68 -21.50 -3.94
N GLN A 397 12.09 -22.05 -5.09
CA GLN A 397 11.29 -23.00 -5.87
C GLN A 397 10.91 -24.24 -5.04
N ARG A 398 11.87 -24.84 -4.33
CA ARG A 398 11.64 -25.99 -3.45
C ARG A 398 10.69 -25.65 -2.31
N LYS A 399 10.89 -24.49 -1.66
CA LYS A 399 9.98 -24.01 -0.61
C LYS A 399 8.58 -23.77 -1.13
N MET A 400 8.40 -23.40 -2.40
CA MET A 400 7.07 -23.28 -3.00
C MET A 400 6.38 -24.64 -3.15
N VAL A 401 7.10 -25.65 -3.64
CA VAL A 401 6.54 -27.01 -3.87
C VAL A 401 6.17 -27.68 -2.53
N PHE A 402 7.13 -27.75 -1.61
CA PHE A 402 6.94 -28.50 -0.35
C PHE A 402 6.31 -27.63 0.74
N SER A 403 6.64 -26.34 0.79
CA SER A 403 6.14 -25.41 1.82
C SER A 403 6.32 -25.93 3.26
N ASN A 404 7.38 -26.70 3.49
CA ASN A 404 7.68 -27.39 4.75
C ASN A 404 8.13 -26.45 5.88
N CYS A 405 8.33 -25.16 5.59
CA CYS A 405 8.54 -24.13 6.61
C CYS A 405 7.23 -23.61 7.25
N ILE A 406 6.08 -23.95 6.67
CA ILE A 406 4.76 -23.59 7.20
C ILE A 406 4.32 -24.74 8.11
N ASN A 407 4.41 -24.54 9.43
CA ASN A 407 4.05 -25.54 10.43
C ASN A 407 2.92 -25.00 11.32
N TYR A 408 1.71 -25.54 11.12
CA TYR A 408 0.55 -25.28 11.94
C TYR A 408 -0.20 -26.59 12.24
N PRO A 409 -0.63 -26.82 13.49
CA PRO A 409 -0.43 -25.99 14.69
C PRO A 409 1.03 -25.95 15.18
N LYS A 410 1.47 -24.82 15.73
CA LYS A 410 2.83 -24.71 16.32
C LYS A 410 2.92 -25.48 17.63
N ASN A 411 4.11 -26.00 17.96
CA ASN A 411 4.43 -26.71 19.21
C ASN A 411 3.56 -27.95 19.44
N MET A 412 3.31 -28.71 18.38
CA MET A 412 2.57 -29.96 18.48
C MET A 412 3.36 -31.01 19.26
N ASP A 413 2.71 -31.63 20.25
CA ASP A 413 3.19 -32.84 20.91
C ASP A 413 2.99 -34.04 19.98
N PHE A 414 4.05 -34.41 19.26
CA PHE A 414 4.04 -35.57 18.38
C PHE A 414 4.07 -36.90 19.13
N GLU A 415 4.49 -36.93 20.40
CA GLU A 415 4.58 -38.16 21.19
C GLU A 415 3.20 -38.62 21.67
N ASN A 416 2.28 -37.67 21.92
CA ASN A 416 0.92 -37.95 22.34
C ASN A 416 -0.12 -37.61 21.25
N PRO A 417 -0.33 -38.47 20.24
CA PRO A 417 -1.34 -38.24 19.20
C PRO A 417 -2.76 -38.12 19.75
N SER A 418 -3.06 -38.72 20.89
CA SER A 418 -4.38 -38.63 21.54
C SER A 418 -4.70 -37.22 22.04
N SER A 419 -3.67 -36.41 22.35
CA SER A 419 -3.84 -34.98 22.68
C SER A 419 -4.45 -34.16 21.53
N CYS A 420 -4.34 -34.66 20.29
CA CYS A 420 -4.88 -34.04 19.08
C CYS A 420 -6.35 -34.38 18.81
N ASN A 421 -7.08 -34.88 19.82
CA ASN A 421 -8.49 -35.25 19.70
C ASN A 421 -8.72 -36.38 18.66
N VAL A 422 -7.75 -37.28 18.47
CA VAL A 422 -7.91 -38.53 17.72
C VAL A 422 -7.45 -39.66 18.63
N MET A 423 -8.40 -40.45 19.14
CA MET A 423 -8.15 -41.46 20.18
C MET A 423 -7.57 -42.75 19.59
N GLY A 424 -6.87 -43.52 20.42
CA GLY A 424 -6.29 -44.81 20.02
C GLY A 424 -5.06 -44.68 19.14
N GLY A 425 -4.36 -43.55 19.25
CA GLY A 425 -3.10 -43.30 18.54
C GLY A 425 -1.88 -43.72 19.35
N ARG A 426 -0.83 -44.18 18.67
CA ARG A 426 0.54 -44.26 19.21
C ARG A 426 1.54 -43.57 18.27
N ASN A 427 2.59 -43.01 18.84
CA ASN A 427 3.73 -42.45 18.12
C ASN A 427 4.92 -43.43 18.13
N PHE A 428 5.66 -43.48 17.03
CA PHE A 428 6.95 -44.15 16.94
C PHE A 428 7.74 -43.59 15.75
N THR A 429 9.02 -43.94 15.68
CA THR A 429 9.91 -43.48 14.60
C THR A 429 10.56 -44.65 13.88
N ILE A 430 10.77 -44.52 12.57
CA ILE A 430 11.68 -45.40 11.82
C ILE A 430 12.95 -44.63 11.46
N GLU A 431 14.08 -45.31 11.56
CA GLU A 431 15.38 -44.77 11.17
C GLU A 431 15.99 -45.62 10.06
N PHE A 432 16.57 -44.98 9.05
CA PHE A 432 17.25 -45.65 7.96
C PHE A 432 18.34 -44.79 7.35
N GLN A 433 19.33 -45.42 6.72
CA GLN A 433 20.31 -44.72 5.91
C GLN A 433 19.72 -44.41 4.53
N SER A 434 19.46 -43.13 4.24
CA SER A 434 18.95 -42.69 2.93
C SER A 434 19.99 -42.90 1.84
N LYS A 435 19.58 -43.53 0.73
CA LYS A 435 20.36 -43.63 -0.50
C LYS A 435 20.32 -42.35 -1.31
N VAL A 436 19.24 -41.57 -1.18
CA VAL A 436 19.06 -40.29 -1.87
C VAL A 436 19.96 -39.20 -1.27
N ASP A 437 19.98 -39.04 0.06
CA ASP A 437 20.72 -37.98 0.75
C ASP A 437 22.04 -38.45 1.40
N ASN A 438 22.34 -39.75 1.30
CA ASN A 438 23.52 -40.42 1.86
C ASN A 438 23.75 -40.10 3.36
N ARG A 439 22.69 -40.12 4.15
CA ARG A 439 22.69 -39.79 5.58
C ARG A 439 21.59 -40.54 6.33
N PRO A 440 21.68 -40.67 7.66
CA PRO A 440 20.58 -41.21 8.46
C PRO A 440 19.37 -40.27 8.39
N ILE A 441 18.19 -40.84 8.18
CA ILE A 441 16.89 -40.17 8.18
C ILE A 441 16.00 -40.86 9.22
N LYS A 442 15.38 -40.05 10.07
CA LYS A 442 14.37 -40.41 11.05
C LYS A 442 13.02 -39.92 10.55
N ILE A 443 12.02 -40.79 10.50
CA ILE A 443 10.64 -40.46 10.11
C ILE A 443 9.71 -40.72 11.30
N GLY A 444 8.97 -39.68 11.70
CA GLY A 444 7.93 -39.77 12.73
C GLY A 444 6.62 -40.31 12.16
N ILE A 445 6.02 -41.27 12.87
CA ILE A 445 4.84 -42.01 12.43
C ILE A 445 3.81 -42.07 13.57
N TRP A 446 2.55 -41.85 13.21
CA TRP A 446 1.38 -42.13 14.01
C TRP A 446 0.63 -43.33 13.46
N HIS A 447 0.27 -44.24 14.36
CA HIS A 447 -0.66 -45.33 14.10
C HIS A 447 -1.93 -45.13 14.91
N PHE A 448 -3.08 -45.02 14.25
CA PHE A 448 -4.40 -45.03 14.89
C PHE A 448 -5.15 -46.32 14.58
N VAL A 449 -5.79 -46.90 15.59
CA VAL A 449 -6.59 -48.12 15.43
C VAL A 449 -8.03 -47.84 14.95
N PRO A 450 -8.70 -48.83 14.35
CA PRO A 450 -10.11 -48.76 13.99
C PRO A 450 -11.04 -48.43 15.17
N SER A 451 -12.20 -47.81 14.91
CA SER A 451 -13.21 -47.53 15.94
C SER A 451 -13.81 -48.78 16.59
N SER A 452 -13.80 -49.94 15.92
CA SER A 452 -14.18 -51.22 16.55
C SER A 452 -13.23 -51.61 17.69
N VAL A 453 -11.92 -51.51 17.44
CA VAL A 453 -10.86 -51.89 18.39
C VAL A 453 -10.73 -50.87 19.53
N LEU A 454 -10.95 -49.58 19.26
CA LEU A 454 -10.88 -48.53 20.27
C LEU A 454 -11.80 -48.79 21.48
N ARG A 455 -13.00 -49.33 21.23
CA ARG A 455 -13.96 -49.66 22.29
C ARG A 455 -13.46 -50.77 23.21
N GLU A 456 -12.70 -51.73 22.68
CA GLU A 456 -12.12 -52.84 23.42
C GLU A 456 -10.86 -52.43 24.21
N LEU A 457 -10.15 -51.40 23.74
CA LEU A 457 -8.96 -50.86 24.40
C LEU A 457 -9.29 -49.93 25.57
N MET A 458 -10.41 -49.19 25.52
CA MET A 458 -10.82 -48.27 26.60
C MET A 458 -11.31 -48.95 27.89
N SER A 459 -11.42 -50.29 27.92
CA SER A 459 -11.82 -51.05 29.11
C SER A 459 -10.65 -51.51 30.01
N VAL A 460 -9.42 -51.03 29.79
CA VAL A 460 -8.20 -51.51 30.46
C VAL A 460 -7.37 -50.35 31.04
N ASN A 461 -6.93 -50.46 32.29
CA ASN A 461 -6.35 -49.37 33.11
C ASN A 461 -4.79 -49.29 33.14
N ASP A 462 -4.05 -49.99 32.28
CA ASP A 462 -2.58 -50.06 32.40
C ASP A 462 -1.83 -49.63 31.12
N GLU A 463 -1.17 -48.46 31.18
CA GLU A 463 -0.56 -47.75 30.05
C GLU A 463 0.63 -48.49 29.43
N MET A 464 1.42 -49.21 30.24
CA MET A 464 2.61 -49.94 29.80
C MET A 464 2.27 -51.20 28.96
N THR A 465 0.99 -51.56 28.86
CA THR A 465 0.48 -52.65 28.02
C THR A 465 -0.15 -52.20 26.70
N ILE A 466 -0.34 -50.88 26.49
CA ILE A 466 -1.15 -50.38 25.36
C ILE A 466 -0.36 -50.38 24.05
N CYS A 467 0.89 -49.92 24.01
CA CYS A 467 1.69 -49.89 22.77
C CYS A 467 1.93 -51.29 22.17
N ASP A 468 2.21 -52.28 23.03
CA ASP A 468 2.37 -53.68 22.62
C ASP A 468 1.05 -54.30 22.17
N ARG A 469 -0.07 -53.93 22.80
CA ARG A 469 -1.40 -54.33 22.33
C ARG A 469 -1.69 -53.74 20.96
N LEU A 470 -1.49 -52.44 20.77
CA LEU A 470 -1.66 -51.77 19.48
C LEU A 470 -0.76 -52.37 18.39
N GLN A 471 0.43 -52.85 18.77
CA GLN A 471 1.32 -53.57 17.86
C GLN A 471 0.70 -54.89 17.43
N ARG A 472 0.31 -55.74 18.39
CA ARG A 472 -0.30 -57.06 18.12
C ARG A 472 -1.61 -56.94 17.36
N GLU A 473 -2.40 -55.90 17.63
CA GLU A 473 -3.61 -55.58 16.88
C GLU A 473 -3.27 -55.32 15.41
N LEU A 474 -2.24 -54.51 15.12
CA LEU A 474 -1.80 -54.25 13.74
C LEU A 474 -1.25 -55.50 13.05
N GLU A 475 -0.47 -56.34 13.76
CA GLU A 475 0.12 -57.57 13.22
C GLU A 475 -0.94 -58.60 12.78
N ASN A 476 -2.04 -58.71 13.55
CA ASN A 476 -3.08 -59.73 13.38
C ASN A 476 -4.38 -59.18 12.77
N THR A 477 -4.38 -57.92 12.31
CA THR A 477 -5.60 -57.25 11.85
C THR A 477 -6.15 -57.87 10.56
N HIS A 478 -7.48 -57.89 10.47
CA HIS A 478 -8.21 -58.16 9.23
C HIS A 478 -8.86 -56.87 8.67
N ASN A 479 -8.72 -55.76 9.40
CA ASN A 479 -9.22 -54.47 8.98
C ASN A 479 -8.31 -53.87 7.92
N THR A 480 -8.88 -53.08 7.03
CA THR A 480 -8.13 -52.34 6.02
C THR A 480 -7.14 -51.38 6.71
N ILE A 481 -5.94 -51.26 6.15
CA ILE A 481 -4.91 -50.32 6.60
C ILE A 481 -4.78 -49.24 5.54
N VAL A 482 -4.85 -47.97 5.96
CA VAL A 482 -4.55 -46.84 5.10
C VAL A 482 -3.17 -46.27 5.45
N LEU A 483 -2.29 -46.20 4.45
CA LEU A 483 -1.04 -45.44 4.53
C LEU A 483 -1.28 -44.06 3.92
N TYR A 484 -1.28 -43.03 4.76
CA TYR A 484 -1.67 -41.67 4.39
C TYR A 484 -0.46 -40.80 4.04
N CYS A 485 -0.33 -40.48 2.75
CA CYS A 485 0.64 -39.55 2.19
C CYS A 485 0.03 -38.13 2.18
N HIS A 486 0.49 -37.25 3.05
CA HIS A 486 -0.10 -35.92 3.20
C HIS A 486 0.36 -34.91 2.12
N GLY A 487 -0.43 -33.84 1.95
CA GLY A 487 -0.14 -32.74 1.01
C GLY A 487 1.01 -31.82 1.42
N ASN A 488 1.21 -30.75 0.66
CA ASN A 488 2.19 -29.71 0.98
C ASN A 488 1.84 -28.99 2.29
N SER A 489 2.85 -28.36 2.91
CA SER A 489 2.73 -27.66 4.20
C SER A 489 2.29 -28.50 5.40
N ASN A 490 2.45 -27.90 6.58
CA ASN A 490 2.06 -28.44 7.89
C ASN A 490 2.60 -29.84 8.14
N HIS A 491 2.10 -30.51 9.17
CA HIS A 491 2.55 -31.84 9.57
C HIS A 491 1.34 -32.77 9.80
N ARG A 492 1.59 -34.03 10.11
CA ARG A 492 0.56 -35.08 10.30
C ARG A 492 -0.53 -34.69 11.32
N GLY A 493 -0.25 -33.75 12.21
CA GLY A 493 -1.18 -33.18 13.20
C GLY A 493 -2.03 -31.98 12.75
N SER A 494 -2.06 -31.62 11.47
CA SER A 494 -2.89 -30.49 11.02
C SER A 494 -4.40 -30.80 11.10
N PRO A 495 -5.29 -29.81 11.37
CA PRO A 495 -6.69 -30.07 11.74
C PRO A 495 -7.51 -30.90 10.74
N HIS A 496 -7.42 -30.58 9.44
CA HIS A 496 -8.15 -31.32 8.41
C HIS A 496 -7.68 -32.79 8.28
N ARG A 497 -6.38 -33.04 8.53
CA ARG A 497 -5.82 -34.41 8.51
C ARG A 497 -6.32 -35.21 9.70
N LEU A 498 -6.34 -34.60 10.89
CA LEU A 498 -6.92 -35.21 12.09
C LEU A 498 -8.39 -35.59 11.88
N GLN A 499 -9.16 -34.72 11.21
CA GLN A 499 -10.55 -35.02 10.86
C GLN A 499 -10.66 -36.16 9.84
N MET A 500 -9.77 -36.21 8.85
CA MET A 500 -9.70 -37.33 7.91
C MET A 500 -9.34 -38.66 8.61
N TYR A 501 -8.43 -38.65 9.59
CA TYR A 501 -8.11 -39.85 10.36
C TYR A 501 -9.34 -40.40 11.09
N ARG A 502 -10.20 -39.53 11.63
CA ARG A 502 -11.48 -39.97 12.23
C ARG A 502 -12.40 -40.62 11.21
N VAL A 503 -12.49 -40.06 10.00
CA VAL A 503 -13.26 -40.68 8.90
C VAL A 503 -12.73 -42.08 8.60
N PHE A 504 -11.41 -42.27 8.57
CA PHE A 504 -10.81 -43.61 8.40
C PHE A 504 -11.10 -44.54 9.58
N GLN A 505 -11.07 -44.05 10.83
CA GLN A 505 -11.44 -44.85 12.00
C GLN A 505 -12.91 -45.29 11.96
N GLU A 506 -13.82 -44.41 11.51
CA GLU A 506 -15.24 -44.70 11.29
C GLU A 506 -15.49 -45.69 10.14
N LEU A 507 -14.62 -45.69 9.14
CA LEU A 507 -14.54 -46.71 8.10
C LEU A 507 -13.93 -48.03 8.60
N ASN A 508 -13.53 -48.06 9.86
CA ASN A 508 -12.90 -49.17 10.54
C ASN A 508 -11.51 -49.52 10.00
N PHE A 509 -10.72 -48.52 9.62
CA PHE A 509 -9.36 -48.69 9.12
C PHE A 509 -8.31 -48.47 10.22
N HIS A 510 -7.17 -49.13 10.09
CA HIS A 510 -5.93 -48.67 10.73
C HIS A 510 -5.37 -47.50 9.92
N VAL A 511 -4.95 -46.43 10.58
CA VAL A 511 -4.36 -45.26 9.93
C VAL A 511 -2.87 -45.20 10.25
N ILE A 512 -2.04 -45.28 9.22
CA ILE A 512 -0.60 -45.02 9.30
C ILE A 512 -0.34 -43.65 8.67
N ALA A 513 -0.10 -42.64 9.51
CA ALA A 513 0.19 -41.27 9.09
C ALA A 513 1.61 -40.89 9.49
N PHE A 514 2.38 -40.28 8.59
CA PHE A 514 3.80 -39.98 8.84
C PHE A 514 4.17 -38.62 8.25
N ASP A 515 5.22 -37.99 8.77
CA ASP A 515 5.77 -36.77 8.18
C ASP A 515 7.03 -37.07 7.36
N TYR A 516 7.10 -36.56 6.13
CA TYR A 516 8.31 -36.68 5.32
C TYR A 516 9.52 -35.99 5.95
N ARG A 517 10.74 -36.29 5.48
CA ARG A 517 11.93 -35.53 5.86
C ARG A 517 11.71 -34.03 5.61
N GLY A 518 12.08 -33.22 6.60
CA GLY A 518 11.87 -31.77 6.59
C GLY A 518 10.50 -31.30 7.09
N TYR A 519 9.62 -32.20 7.55
CA TYR A 519 8.32 -31.89 8.15
C TYR A 519 8.22 -32.41 9.59
N GLY A 520 7.38 -31.75 10.40
CA GLY A 520 7.08 -32.20 11.77
C GLY A 520 8.32 -32.42 12.63
N ASP A 521 8.37 -33.58 13.28
CA ASP A 521 9.48 -34.08 14.11
C ASP A 521 10.41 -35.08 13.37
N SER A 522 10.19 -35.28 12.06
CA SER A 522 11.08 -36.04 11.18
C SER A 522 12.39 -35.28 10.95
N SER A 523 13.43 -35.97 10.47
CA SER A 523 14.75 -35.38 10.23
C SER A 523 14.65 -34.08 9.42
N ASN A 524 15.24 -33.00 9.94
CA ASN A 524 15.27 -31.70 9.27
C ASN A 524 16.27 -31.70 8.10
N VAL A 525 15.90 -32.42 7.05
CA VAL A 525 16.64 -32.55 5.79
C VAL A 525 15.78 -31.97 4.68
N ARG A 526 16.42 -31.33 3.70
CA ARG A 526 15.72 -30.69 2.58
C ARG A 526 14.86 -31.73 1.82
N PRO A 527 13.56 -31.50 1.62
CA PRO A 527 12.73 -32.41 0.86
C PRO A 527 13.02 -32.32 -0.64
N THR A 528 13.05 -33.48 -1.30
CA THR A 528 13.06 -33.64 -2.77
C THR A 528 12.07 -34.74 -3.11
N GLU A 529 11.58 -34.82 -4.34
CA GLU A 529 10.66 -35.88 -4.77
C GLU A 529 11.20 -37.28 -4.44
N ASN A 530 12.44 -37.57 -4.87
CA ASN A 530 13.08 -38.85 -4.57
C ASN A 530 13.21 -39.11 -3.06
N GLY A 531 13.51 -38.07 -2.28
CA GLY A 531 13.63 -38.18 -0.83
C GLY A 531 12.29 -38.51 -0.15
N VAL A 532 11.22 -37.80 -0.49
CA VAL A 532 9.90 -38.04 0.13
C VAL A 532 9.25 -39.35 -0.36
N VAL A 533 9.56 -39.79 -1.58
CA VAL A 533 9.16 -41.11 -2.09
C VAL A 533 9.96 -42.23 -1.40
N GLU A 534 11.26 -42.02 -1.15
CA GLU A 534 12.06 -42.94 -0.33
C GLU A 534 11.51 -43.02 1.09
N ASP A 535 11.09 -41.91 1.71
CA ASP A 535 10.44 -41.91 3.02
C ASP A 535 9.17 -42.80 3.01
N ALA A 536 8.30 -42.59 2.02
CA ALA A 536 7.08 -43.38 1.85
C ALA A 536 7.37 -44.88 1.62
N LEU A 537 8.41 -45.20 0.83
CA LEU A 537 8.89 -46.57 0.62
C LEU A 537 9.31 -47.23 1.94
N LYS A 538 10.03 -46.52 2.80
CA LYS A 538 10.50 -47.08 4.08
C LYS A 538 9.36 -47.31 5.05
N VAL A 539 8.37 -46.41 5.11
CA VAL A 539 7.16 -46.62 5.91
C VAL A 539 6.35 -47.80 5.37
N TYR A 540 6.19 -47.91 4.04
CA TYR A 540 5.49 -49.03 3.42
C TYR A 540 6.22 -50.38 3.61
N SER A 541 7.55 -50.37 3.55
CA SER A 541 8.40 -51.53 3.84
C SER A 541 8.28 -51.97 5.29
N TRP A 542 8.26 -51.03 6.23
CA TRP A 542 8.05 -51.32 7.64
C TRP A 542 6.66 -51.94 7.85
N LEU A 543 5.60 -51.32 7.30
CA LEU A 543 4.24 -51.82 7.41
C LEU A 543 4.10 -53.24 6.84
N SER A 544 4.68 -53.49 5.66
CA SER A 544 4.67 -54.80 5.01
C SER A 544 5.40 -55.87 5.81
N GLY A 545 6.40 -55.49 6.61
CA GLY A 545 7.11 -56.41 7.51
C GLY A 545 6.41 -56.64 8.86
N VAL A 546 5.47 -55.77 9.23
CA VAL A 546 4.69 -55.89 10.47
C VAL A 546 3.45 -56.77 10.29
N VAL A 547 2.76 -56.68 9.15
CA VAL A 547 1.55 -57.47 8.91
C VAL A 547 1.86 -58.93 8.61
N ASP A 548 1.00 -59.86 9.08
CA ASP A 548 1.16 -61.29 8.78
C ASP A 548 1.03 -61.57 7.27
N GLU A 549 2.12 -62.01 6.62
CA GLU A 549 2.14 -62.39 5.21
C GLU A 549 1.08 -63.46 4.86
N ARG A 550 0.70 -64.34 5.81
CA ARG A 550 -0.28 -65.42 5.58
C ARG A 550 -1.72 -64.92 5.60
N ARG A 551 -1.98 -63.77 6.21
CA ARG A 551 -3.30 -63.15 6.37
C ARG A 551 -3.23 -61.66 6.09
N ARG A 552 -2.59 -61.30 4.98
CA ARG A 552 -2.33 -59.90 4.61
C ARG A 552 -3.64 -59.10 4.58
N PRO A 553 -3.81 -58.09 5.44
CA PRO A 553 -4.96 -57.20 5.36
C PRO A 553 -4.89 -56.34 4.10
N MET A 554 -6.03 -55.81 3.68
CA MET A 554 -6.07 -54.86 2.56
C MET A 554 -5.30 -53.59 2.92
N ILE A 555 -4.28 -53.23 2.14
CA ILE A 555 -3.48 -52.01 2.31
C ILE A 555 -3.82 -51.02 1.19
N VAL A 556 -4.33 -49.86 1.58
CA VAL A 556 -4.69 -48.75 0.69
C VAL A 556 -3.67 -47.64 0.84
N LEU A 557 -3.05 -47.21 -0.26
CA LEU A 557 -2.29 -45.96 -0.27
C LEU A 557 -3.24 -44.80 -0.52
N TRP A 558 -3.25 -43.83 0.37
CA TRP A 558 -4.07 -42.62 0.24
C TRP A 558 -3.18 -41.40 0.14
N GLY A 559 -3.19 -40.74 -1.01
CA GLY A 559 -2.49 -39.47 -1.21
C GLY A 559 -3.46 -38.29 -1.16
N HIS A 560 -3.08 -37.21 -0.48
CA HIS A 560 -3.81 -35.93 -0.52
C HIS A 560 -2.93 -34.84 -1.13
N SER A 561 -3.45 -34.09 -2.11
CA SER A 561 -2.74 -32.98 -2.76
C SER A 561 -1.34 -33.41 -3.23
N LEU A 562 -0.23 -32.78 -2.82
CA LEU A 562 1.14 -33.24 -3.14
C LEU A 562 1.38 -34.74 -2.86
N GLY A 563 0.76 -35.28 -1.81
CA GLY A 563 0.83 -36.69 -1.45
C GLY A 563 0.28 -37.64 -2.51
N THR A 564 -0.59 -37.18 -3.42
CA THR A 564 -1.08 -37.99 -4.55
C THR A 564 0.04 -38.36 -5.50
N ALA A 565 0.90 -37.40 -5.82
CA ALA A 565 2.04 -37.61 -6.71
C ALA A 565 3.09 -38.51 -6.05
N ILE A 566 3.31 -38.36 -4.74
CA ILE A 566 4.22 -39.21 -3.95
C ILE A 566 3.72 -40.67 -3.94
N ALA A 567 2.44 -40.88 -3.65
CA ALA A 567 1.83 -42.21 -3.63
C ALA A 567 1.83 -42.85 -5.03
N ALA A 568 1.51 -42.08 -6.08
CA ALA A 568 1.57 -42.53 -7.47
C ALA A 568 2.99 -42.93 -7.90
N ASN A 569 4.00 -42.13 -7.53
CA ASN A 569 5.41 -42.42 -7.82
C ASN A 569 5.87 -43.71 -7.11
N LEU A 570 5.51 -43.86 -5.83
CA LEU A 570 5.81 -45.07 -5.05
C LEU A 570 5.25 -46.33 -5.72
N VAL A 571 3.98 -46.34 -6.13
CA VAL A 571 3.39 -47.54 -6.76
C VAL A 571 3.95 -47.82 -8.14
N ALA A 572 4.22 -46.78 -8.93
CA ALA A 572 4.72 -46.93 -10.30
C ALA A 572 6.15 -47.44 -10.36
N ASN A 573 6.94 -47.16 -9.31
CA ASN A 573 8.36 -47.51 -9.28
C ASN A 573 8.70 -48.46 -8.12
N LEU A 574 7.72 -49.15 -7.51
CA LEU A 574 7.90 -49.93 -6.28
C LEU A 574 9.07 -50.94 -6.37
N ASP A 575 9.11 -51.74 -7.44
CA ASP A 575 10.15 -52.75 -7.63
C ASP A 575 11.53 -52.14 -7.85
N ASP A 576 11.62 -51.05 -8.62
CA ASP A 576 12.87 -50.35 -8.91
C ASP A 576 13.40 -49.63 -7.66
N LEU A 577 12.50 -49.06 -6.86
CA LEU A 577 12.80 -48.46 -5.57
C LEU A 577 13.32 -49.51 -4.57
N CYS A 578 12.69 -50.70 -4.51
CA CYS A 578 13.18 -51.81 -3.69
C CYS A 578 14.58 -52.25 -4.11
N ARG A 579 14.79 -52.46 -5.42
CA ARG A 579 16.10 -52.87 -5.98
C ARG A 579 17.19 -51.84 -5.69
N SER A 580 16.94 -50.56 -5.96
CA SER A 580 17.92 -49.47 -5.71
C SER A 580 18.22 -49.25 -4.22
N ASN A 581 17.30 -49.64 -3.33
CA ASN A 581 17.48 -49.59 -1.90
C ASN A 581 18.05 -50.87 -1.28
N ASN A 582 18.40 -51.89 -2.07
CA ASN A 582 18.78 -53.22 -1.60
C ASN A 582 17.74 -53.84 -0.65
N GLN A 583 16.44 -53.61 -0.92
CA GLN A 583 15.33 -54.17 -0.16
C GLN A 583 14.69 -55.34 -0.91
N LYS A 584 14.12 -56.29 -0.16
CA LYS A 584 13.26 -57.35 -0.71
C LYS A 584 12.09 -56.71 -1.46
N CYS A 585 11.71 -57.27 -2.60
CA CYS A 585 10.50 -56.82 -3.32
C CYS A 585 9.30 -56.85 -2.37
N LEU A 586 8.57 -55.73 -2.32
CA LEU A 586 7.38 -55.58 -1.50
C LEU A 586 6.14 -55.94 -2.31
N PRO A 587 5.09 -56.51 -1.70
CA PRO A 587 3.83 -56.73 -2.40
C PRO A 587 3.22 -55.39 -2.82
N ALA A 588 2.59 -55.34 -4.00
CA ALA A 588 1.84 -54.16 -4.43
C ALA A 588 0.69 -53.85 -3.45
N PRO A 589 0.38 -52.57 -3.19
CA PRO A 589 -0.80 -52.22 -2.39
C PRO A 589 -2.07 -52.71 -3.09
N ASP A 590 -3.16 -52.88 -2.35
CA ASP A 590 -4.41 -53.41 -2.88
C ASP A 590 -5.24 -52.34 -3.60
N ALA A 591 -5.04 -51.07 -3.24
CA ALA A 591 -5.65 -49.93 -3.91
C ALA A 591 -4.84 -48.64 -3.75
N LEU A 592 -5.05 -47.71 -4.68
CA LEU A 592 -4.59 -46.34 -4.59
C LEU A 592 -5.80 -45.40 -4.56
N VAL A 593 -5.85 -44.49 -3.58
CA VAL A 593 -6.83 -43.41 -3.52
C VAL A 593 -6.12 -42.08 -3.61
N LEU A 594 -6.54 -41.24 -4.55
CA LEU A 594 -5.97 -39.92 -4.78
C LEU A 594 -7.02 -38.86 -4.47
N GLU A 595 -6.76 -38.07 -3.43
CA GLU A 595 -7.60 -36.97 -2.98
C GLU A 595 -7.00 -35.63 -3.43
N ALA A 596 -7.79 -34.85 -4.16
CA ALA A 596 -7.37 -33.59 -4.75
C ALA A 596 -6.09 -33.68 -5.63
N PRO A 597 -5.95 -34.66 -6.56
CA PRO A 597 -4.73 -34.81 -7.34
C PRO A 597 -4.57 -33.76 -8.43
N PHE A 598 -3.33 -33.55 -8.84
CA PHE A 598 -2.96 -32.91 -10.10
C PHE A 598 -2.30 -33.94 -11.03
N ASN A 599 -2.38 -33.71 -12.34
CA ASN A 599 -1.81 -34.62 -13.32
C ASN A 599 -0.27 -34.53 -13.39
N ASN A 600 0.30 -33.32 -13.42
CA ASN A 600 1.74 -33.11 -13.24
C ASN A 600 2.01 -31.72 -12.61
N LEU A 601 3.20 -31.55 -12.02
CA LEU A 601 3.55 -30.31 -11.32
C LEU A 601 3.59 -29.09 -12.26
N LEU A 602 3.95 -29.27 -13.52
CA LEU A 602 4.03 -28.15 -14.47
C LEU A 602 2.67 -27.54 -14.76
N ASP A 603 1.68 -28.38 -15.04
CA ASP A 603 0.30 -27.96 -15.26
C ASP A 603 -0.31 -27.36 -13.98
N GLU A 604 0.00 -27.94 -12.82
CA GLU A 604 -0.39 -27.38 -11.52
C GLU A 604 0.17 -25.98 -11.34
N ILE A 605 1.48 -25.78 -11.52
CA ILE A 605 2.12 -24.47 -11.38
C ILE A 605 1.57 -23.48 -12.40
N GLU A 606 1.34 -23.85 -13.65
CA GLU A 606 0.81 -22.91 -14.65
C GLU A 606 -0.62 -22.47 -14.33
N LYS A 607 -1.46 -23.34 -13.76
CA LYS A 607 -2.86 -23.03 -13.43
C LYS A 607 -3.08 -22.55 -11.99
N HIS A 608 -2.10 -22.71 -11.11
CA HIS A 608 -2.20 -22.34 -9.70
C HIS A 608 -2.60 -20.86 -9.53
N PRO A 609 -3.44 -20.50 -8.54
CA PRO A 609 -3.88 -19.12 -8.34
C PRO A 609 -2.74 -18.09 -8.21
N PHE A 610 -1.63 -18.48 -7.57
CA PHE A 610 -0.43 -17.65 -7.47
C PHE A 610 0.12 -17.25 -8.85
N SER A 611 0.14 -18.20 -9.79
CA SER A 611 0.63 -17.98 -11.15
C SER A 611 -0.26 -17.03 -11.94
N LYS A 612 -1.58 -17.08 -11.74
CA LYS A 612 -2.52 -16.10 -12.30
C LYS A 612 -2.27 -14.68 -11.78
N LEU A 613 -1.80 -14.54 -10.54
CA LEU A 613 -1.47 -13.23 -9.96
C LEU A 613 -0.22 -12.60 -10.59
N VAL A 614 0.75 -13.42 -11.02
CA VAL A 614 2.03 -12.95 -11.57
C VAL A 614 2.16 -13.13 -13.09
N SER A 615 1.14 -13.65 -13.76
CA SER A 615 1.16 -13.93 -15.20
C SER A 615 1.25 -12.69 -16.09
N TRP A 616 0.98 -11.50 -15.54
CA TRP A 616 1.13 -10.21 -16.23
C TRP A 616 2.59 -9.79 -16.40
N LEU A 617 3.53 -10.42 -15.68
CA LEU A 617 4.94 -10.04 -15.72
C LEU A 617 5.59 -10.40 -17.07
N PRO A 618 6.40 -9.50 -17.66
CA PRO A 618 7.27 -9.84 -18.77
C PRO A 618 8.13 -11.06 -18.41
N TYR A 619 8.24 -12.01 -19.34
CA TYR A 619 9.01 -13.26 -19.14
C TYR A 619 8.48 -14.21 -18.06
N TYR A 620 7.23 -14.08 -17.60
CA TYR A 620 6.61 -14.97 -16.60
C TYR A 620 6.89 -16.46 -16.84
N LYS A 621 6.61 -16.98 -18.05
CA LYS A 621 6.84 -18.40 -18.38
C LYS A 621 8.32 -18.80 -18.23
N GLN A 622 9.24 -17.90 -18.56
CA GLN A 622 10.66 -18.16 -18.44
C GLN A 622 11.13 -18.12 -16.98
N SER A 623 10.61 -17.20 -16.18
CA SER A 623 11.06 -16.99 -14.81
C SER A 623 10.39 -17.92 -13.81
N PHE A 624 9.09 -18.17 -13.95
CA PHE A 624 8.29 -18.90 -12.96
C PHE A 624 7.87 -20.30 -13.38
N VAL A 625 7.78 -20.62 -14.68
CA VAL A 625 7.35 -21.97 -15.13
C VAL A 625 8.55 -22.83 -15.56
N LYS A 626 9.41 -22.32 -16.44
CA LYS A 626 10.57 -23.04 -16.98
C LYS A 626 11.51 -23.66 -15.93
N PRO A 627 11.77 -23.05 -14.76
CA PRO A 627 12.64 -23.70 -13.77
C PRO A 627 12.14 -25.07 -13.33
N PHE A 628 10.83 -25.25 -13.22
CA PHE A 628 10.21 -26.51 -12.82
C PHE A 628 10.36 -27.59 -13.89
N SER A 629 10.39 -27.23 -15.18
CA SER A 629 10.54 -28.22 -16.26
C SER A 629 11.97 -28.74 -16.39
N THR A 630 12.93 -28.08 -15.73
CA THR A 630 14.36 -28.43 -15.77
C THR A 630 14.88 -28.97 -14.44
N SER A 631 14.03 -28.97 -13.40
CA SER A 631 14.43 -29.43 -12.07
C SER A 631 14.45 -30.95 -12.01
N THR A 632 15.53 -31.51 -11.46
CA THR A 632 15.61 -32.93 -11.12
C THR A 632 15.18 -33.22 -9.67
N GLU A 633 14.81 -32.19 -8.90
CA GLU A 633 14.46 -32.32 -7.48
C GLU A 633 12.95 -32.47 -7.22
N TYR A 634 12.10 -32.12 -8.18
CA TYR A 634 10.63 -32.08 -8.04
C TYR A 634 9.93 -32.06 -9.41
N SER A 635 9.82 -33.21 -10.07
CA SER A 635 9.16 -33.32 -11.39
C SER A 635 7.67 -33.66 -11.25
N PHE A 636 7.33 -34.53 -10.29
CA PHE A 636 5.99 -35.04 -9.98
C PHE A 636 5.09 -35.19 -11.22
N THR A 637 5.34 -36.23 -12.01
CA THR A 637 4.56 -36.57 -13.22
C THR A 637 3.55 -37.70 -12.93
N THR A 638 2.50 -37.37 -12.16
CA THR A 638 1.46 -38.32 -11.72
C THR A 638 0.80 -39.04 -12.90
N ASP A 639 0.52 -38.33 -13.99
CA ASP A 639 0.00 -38.87 -15.24
C ASP A 639 0.91 -39.94 -15.84
N GLU A 640 2.22 -39.66 -15.98
CA GLU A 640 3.21 -40.63 -16.46
C GLU A 640 3.37 -41.85 -15.53
N TYR A 641 3.33 -41.63 -14.20
CA TYR A 641 3.41 -42.70 -13.22
C TYR A 641 2.24 -43.65 -13.36
N LEU A 642 1.01 -43.13 -13.37
CA LEU A 642 -0.19 -43.94 -13.40
C LEU A 642 -0.50 -44.51 -14.78
N ALA A 643 0.00 -43.90 -15.86
CA ALA A 643 -0.05 -44.51 -17.19
C ALA A 643 0.63 -45.89 -17.23
N ARG A 644 1.66 -46.09 -16.39
CA ARG A 644 2.39 -47.36 -16.26
C ARG A 644 1.74 -48.35 -15.28
N VAL A 645 0.81 -47.89 -14.45
CA VAL A 645 0.13 -48.69 -13.42
C VAL A 645 -1.29 -49.05 -13.86
N THR A 646 -1.40 -50.08 -14.70
CA THR A 646 -2.67 -50.46 -15.35
C THR A 646 -3.51 -51.47 -14.53
N ASN A 647 -2.90 -52.18 -13.59
CA ASN A 647 -3.50 -53.30 -12.87
C ASN A 647 -3.84 -53.01 -11.40
N LEU A 648 -3.70 -51.77 -10.94
CA LEU A 648 -4.02 -51.37 -9.55
C LEU A 648 -5.39 -50.68 -9.50
N PRO A 649 -6.32 -51.10 -8.62
CA PRO A 649 -7.55 -50.36 -8.39
C PRO A 649 -7.26 -48.91 -7.98
N LEU A 650 -7.89 -47.94 -8.65
CA LEU A 650 -7.67 -46.52 -8.45
C LEU A 650 -8.98 -45.77 -8.25
N LEU A 651 -9.07 -45.02 -7.16
CA LEU A 651 -10.14 -44.07 -6.89
C LEU A 651 -9.56 -42.66 -6.87
N ILE A 652 -10.09 -41.79 -7.70
CA ILE A 652 -9.77 -40.36 -7.69
C ILE A 652 -10.96 -39.61 -7.10
N LEU A 653 -10.68 -38.81 -6.09
CA LEU A 653 -11.64 -37.98 -5.37
C LEU A 653 -11.24 -36.51 -5.58
N HIS A 654 -12.12 -35.70 -6.15
CA HIS A 654 -11.84 -34.27 -6.33
C HIS A 654 -13.06 -33.42 -6.04
N SER A 655 -12.84 -32.17 -5.65
CA SER A 655 -13.91 -31.21 -5.45
C SER A 655 -13.97 -30.14 -6.54
N LYS A 656 -15.16 -29.84 -7.08
CA LYS A 656 -15.34 -28.69 -7.98
C LYS A 656 -15.06 -27.34 -7.30
N GLY A 657 -15.23 -27.28 -5.98
CA GLY A 657 -14.97 -26.08 -5.17
C GLY A 657 -13.50 -25.92 -4.76
N ASP A 658 -12.61 -26.80 -5.22
CA ASP A 658 -11.18 -26.72 -4.93
C ASP A 658 -10.58 -25.47 -5.59
N ARG A 659 -10.12 -24.53 -4.74
CA ARG A 659 -9.47 -23.28 -5.18
C ARG A 659 -7.94 -23.37 -5.16
N ILE A 660 -7.38 -24.49 -4.69
CA ILE A 660 -5.94 -24.72 -4.60
C ILE A 660 -5.50 -25.52 -5.82
N VAL A 661 -6.02 -26.75 -5.96
CA VAL A 661 -5.75 -27.63 -7.12
C VAL A 661 -6.95 -27.61 -8.05
N PRO A 662 -6.85 -27.00 -9.26
CA PRO A 662 -7.97 -26.91 -10.19
C PRO A 662 -8.54 -28.27 -10.57
N TYR A 663 -9.87 -28.41 -10.49
CA TYR A 663 -10.60 -29.64 -10.81
C TYR A 663 -10.27 -30.21 -12.20
N GLU A 664 -9.96 -29.34 -13.17
CA GLU A 664 -9.63 -29.75 -14.53
C GLU A 664 -8.35 -30.60 -14.60
N LEU A 665 -7.43 -30.45 -13.65
CA LEU A 665 -6.20 -31.25 -13.61
C LEU A 665 -6.48 -32.70 -13.19
N ALA A 666 -7.41 -32.90 -12.25
CA ALA A 666 -7.84 -34.24 -11.85
C ALA A 666 -8.64 -34.93 -12.96
N VAL A 667 -9.47 -34.19 -13.71
CA VAL A 667 -10.15 -34.71 -14.90
C VAL A 667 -9.12 -35.13 -15.96
N LYS A 668 -8.14 -34.27 -16.25
CA LYS A 668 -7.06 -34.56 -17.20
C LYS A 668 -6.27 -35.81 -16.78
N LEU A 669 -5.98 -35.97 -15.48
CA LEU A 669 -5.35 -37.17 -14.93
C LEU A 669 -6.22 -38.41 -15.16
N TYR A 670 -7.50 -38.35 -14.81
CA TYR A 670 -8.42 -39.47 -14.99
C TYR A 670 -8.50 -39.92 -16.45
N GLU A 671 -8.63 -38.98 -17.39
CA GLU A 671 -8.69 -39.28 -18.82
C GLU A 671 -7.40 -39.94 -19.31
N CYS A 672 -6.24 -39.44 -18.88
CA CYS A 672 -4.94 -40.03 -19.21
C CYS A 672 -4.82 -41.47 -18.71
N VAL A 673 -5.21 -41.74 -17.45
CA VAL A 673 -5.15 -43.09 -16.86
C VAL A 673 -6.21 -44.01 -17.47
N ALA A 674 -7.39 -43.50 -17.80
CA ALA A 674 -8.42 -44.29 -18.47
C ALA A 674 -7.96 -44.78 -19.84
N GLN A 675 -7.19 -43.97 -20.57
CA GLN A 675 -6.62 -44.35 -21.88
C GLN A 675 -5.53 -45.41 -21.78
N SER A 676 -4.75 -45.44 -20.69
CA SER A 676 -3.70 -46.46 -20.51
C SER A 676 -4.24 -47.81 -20.04
N ARG A 677 -5.45 -47.85 -19.48
CA ARG A 677 -6.05 -49.07 -18.94
C ARG A 677 -6.70 -49.93 -20.01
N ILE A 678 -6.52 -51.24 -19.85
CA ILE A 678 -7.16 -52.26 -20.69
C ILE A 678 -8.64 -52.35 -20.31
N LYS A 679 -9.52 -52.50 -21.30
CA LYS A 679 -10.96 -52.70 -21.10
C LYS A 679 -11.20 -53.99 -20.28
N GLY A 680 -11.80 -53.85 -19.10
CA GLY A 680 -11.98 -54.96 -18.15
C GLY A 680 -10.82 -55.20 -17.18
N GLY A 681 -9.81 -54.32 -17.16
CA GLY A 681 -8.73 -54.33 -16.18
C GLY A 681 -9.16 -53.81 -14.80
N ALA A 682 -8.18 -53.47 -13.96
CA ALA A 682 -8.44 -53.01 -12.60
C ALA A 682 -9.34 -51.75 -12.57
N VAL A 683 -10.18 -51.68 -11.54
CA VAL A 683 -11.21 -50.63 -11.38
C VAL A 683 -10.58 -49.24 -11.37
N LEU A 684 -11.17 -48.33 -12.15
CA LEU A 684 -10.86 -46.91 -12.13
C LEU A 684 -12.16 -46.13 -11.86
N GLN A 685 -12.21 -45.37 -10.79
CA GLN A 685 -13.37 -44.55 -10.41
C GLN A 685 -12.96 -43.10 -10.20
N PHE A 686 -13.81 -42.17 -10.63
CA PHE A 686 -13.67 -40.73 -10.41
C PHE A 686 -14.93 -40.23 -9.72
N HIS A 687 -14.78 -39.71 -8.50
CA HIS A 687 -15.90 -39.16 -7.73
C HIS A 687 -15.69 -37.69 -7.46
N VAL A 688 -16.78 -36.93 -7.62
CA VAL A 688 -16.77 -35.47 -7.54
C VAL A 688 -17.56 -34.99 -6.33
N PHE A 689 -17.00 -34.04 -5.59
CA PHE A 689 -17.64 -33.36 -4.47
C PHE A 689 -17.79 -31.85 -4.72
N ASP A 690 -18.56 -31.18 -3.87
CA ASP A 690 -18.77 -29.72 -3.88
C ASP A 690 -18.32 -29.12 -2.52
N ARG A 691 -17.01 -29.17 -2.26
CA ARG A 691 -16.31 -28.75 -1.03
C ARG A 691 -15.01 -27.94 -1.30
N GLY A 692 -14.31 -27.46 -0.28
CA GLY A 692 -12.96 -26.90 -0.46
C GLY A 692 -11.87 -27.99 -0.54
N HIS A 693 -10.62 -27.57 -0.78
CA HIS A 693 -9.45 -28.45 -0.96
C HIS A 693 -9.19 -29.41 0.21
N ASN A 694 -9.44 -28.94 1.44
CA ASN A 694 -9.16 -29.68 2.67
C ASN A 694 -10.43 -30.23 3.34
N ASP A 695 -11.61 -29.99 2.75
CA ASP A 695 -12.91 -30.18 3.42
C ASP A 695 -13.61 -31.47 2.95
N LEU A 696 -12.91 -32.34 2.22
CA LEU A 696 -13.46 -33.63 1.79
C LEU A 696 -13.82 -34.52 2.99
N CYS A 697 -13.06 -34.43 4.09
CA CYS A 697 -13.38 -35.10 5.35
C CYS A 697 -14.75 -34.70 5.94
N GLU A 698 -15.32 -33.54 5.56
CA GLU A 698 -16.65 -33.09 5.98
C GLU A 698 -17.78 -33.56 5.04
N ALA A 699 -17.45 -34.25 3.95
CA ALA A 699 -18.43 -34.75 3.02
C ALA A 699 -19.11 -36.01 3.59
N LYS A 700 -20.38 -35.88 4.01
CA LYS A 700 -21.19 -37.01 4.53
C LYS A 700 -21.23 -38.23 3.60
N LYS A 701 -21.03 -38.03 2.29
CA LYS A 701 -21.02 -39.10 1.27
C LYS A 701 -19.68 -39.83 1.18
N LEU A 702 -18.58 -39.23 1.63
CA LEU A 702 -17.22 -39.79 1.46
C LEU A 702 -17.10 -41.22 2.01
N PRO A 703 -17.57 -41.56 3.23
CA PRO A 703 -17.49 -42.93 3.72
C PRO A 703 -18.23 -43.94 2.84
N GLY A 704 -19.37 -43.55 2.26
CA GLY A 704 -20.14 -44.41 1.34
C GLY A 704 -19.36 -44.70 0.06
N VAL A 705 -18.81 -43.67 -0.57
CA VAL A 705 -18.00 -43.77 -1.79
C VAL A 705 -16.80 -44.69 -1.59
N VAL A 706 -16.07 -44.54 -0.47
CA VAL A 706 -14.91 -45.38 -0.16
C VAL A 706 -15.34 -46.83 0.07
N ARG A 707 -16.41 -47.09 0.83
CA ARG A 707 -16.91 -48.46 1.04
C ARG A 707 -17.33 -49.12 -0.28
N ASP A 708 -18.03 -48.39 -1.13
CA ASP A 708 -18.47 -48.89 -2.43
C ASP A 708 -17.27 -49.28 -3.30
N PHE A 709 -16.25 -48.43 -3.38
CA PHE A 709 -15.01 -48.73 -4.07
C PHE A 709 -14.31 -49.98 -3.53
N LEU A 710 -14.13 -50.09 -2.21
CA LEU A 710 -13.49 -51.27 -1.61
C LEU A 710 -14.31 -52.54 -1.78
N ASN A 711 -15.64 -52.46 -1.78
CA ASN A 711 -16.51 -53.60 -2.04
C ASN A 711 -16.40 -54.10 -3.48
N VAL A 712 -16.13 -53.21 -4.45
CA VAL A 712 -15.85 -53.61 -5.83
C VAL A 712 -14.50 -54.34 -5.92
N ILE A 713 -13.50 -53.92 -5.15
CA ILE A 713 -12.16 -54.57 -5.14
C ILE A 713 -12.20 -55.96 -4.50
N LYS A 714 -13.05 -56.16 -3.48
CA LYS A 714 -13.19 -57.45 -2.79
C LYS A 714 -13.94 -58.51 -3.61
N LYS A 715 -14.67 -58.12 -4.64
CA LYS A 715 -15.43 -58.99 -5.54
C LYS A 715 -14.56 -59.36 -6.74
#